data_AF-A0A951CRN3-F1
#
_entry.id   AF-A0A951CRN3-F1
#
_cell.length_a   1.000
_cell.length_b   1.000
_cell.length_c   1.000
_cell.angle_alpha   90.00
_cell.angle_beta   90.00
_cell.angle_gamma   90.00
#
_symmetry.space_group_name_H-M   'P 1'
#
loop_
_entity.id
_entity.type
_entity.pdbx_description
1 polymer ?
#
loop_
_entity_poly.entity_id
_entity_poly.type
_entity_poly.pdbx_seq_one_letter_code
_entity_poly.pdbx_strand_id
1 'polypeptide(L)'
;MMRVLSCVLLFSFTATVEAQLSPNAYRALGQQDLIHNGLNEVQGTELYNPFAVALDTRGGVTHIYISDVGNARILGWADTAAYQIGDPPDVVLGQSSASFTNGIGNGTLNQALGLAVDPGTGNLYVADTGNNRVLRFPSPFSNPNNFTPDAVLGQPAFGSIASGAGAAGLNAPQALAFDPGGNLWVADTGNNRILRFPSSVLSALSAGTAAQADLVLGQKDFNTTAANGGGAVSASGYNSPKGIAFDPQNNLYVADTLNFRVLRFAAPVTAGQAAGLVIGQSGFATRTIANPPTSTSMAGATSAGVTGPTGIAVTANGTLYVAIPGDNRVLAFPFGSPANTVFGQATFTTATPNLSTQPRASQNGLWSPTSVAVDGNGNAYIADLSNNRVLMYTGGSRSATKVWGQLDFISNGKNRIKATSVNLAFSMAVDYSKAPYPLYVSDTNNNRVLIWRDSTQFVTGAPADLVIGQPDLVTAIPNVDNSAQTPTATSLALPKGLALDSSGNLYVADFGNNRVLHYPRPVDQQGRITPDIVLGQPNFTTSSTGSITASSLLGPSCIAVGPAGEVLISDTGNNRVLQFLPNPVTGAAAVQVYGQSNFNSSSTAGAVSPQTLSSPVGVFLDPNYNLYVVDSAANRVLVYLNVQSIHGNGQPASIVFGQSSFSASAAGGGPTGLRSPAEVTVDGNGYIIVSDSGNSRVLVFPSLLSSLAQGTPAIYGLGGNNQNGLATPSSLIAPIGLFVDRKNTLYVGDTGNNRVVHFLGFSVVSNAAGFGILASVPVAPGSLATLKTTPQCLSLGLPCIVPSQRNTSTPPWPTTLSGWQVIVNDTLPGPVYFVGPDATGVGQVNFQVPGATPSGTNRIGIRTADTNELLAGGTLSVGNVGPGLFTANSQGTGQGSILNQDGVTVNGPTHAAPRGSVISVFATGQGMVIPPVPDGQPPAGLTQTVTVPGSDAQSCLAQNAVCVLFGTGTPVYGGVQFSGLAPGFVGLWQINVQIPSNAPTGAAVPLHVFIDGSPSNTVTMAIQ
;
A
#
# COMPACT_ATOMS: atom_id res chain seq x y z
N MET A 1 16.30 39.04 -36.84
CA MET A 1 16.17 38.55 -35.44
C MET A 1 14.77 38.74 -34.85
N MET A 2 14.31 39.94 -34.47
CA MET A 2 13.08 40.15 -33.65
C MET A 2 11.77 39.48 -34.15
N ARG A 3 11.57 39.30 -35.47
CA ARG A 3 10.39 38.58 -36.03
C ARG A 3 10.47 37.05 -35.92
N VAL A 4 11.64 36.46 -36.22
CA VAL A 4 11.90 35.02 -35.97
C VAL A 4 11.74 34.74 -34.48
N LEU A 5 12.23 35.67 -33.65
CA LEU A 5 12.20 35.58 -32.20
C LEU A 5 10.83 35.82 -31.54
N SER A 6 9.93 36.57 -32.18
CA SER A 6 8.55 36.72 -31.68
C SER A 6 7.73 35.44 -31.89
N CYS A 7 7.99 34.69 -32.97
CA CYS A 7 7.44 33.35 -33.17
C CYS A 7 8.11 32.31 -32.26
N VAL A 8 9.42 32.45 -31.96
CA VAL A 8 10.20 31.55 -31.08
C VAL A 8 9.89 31.73 -29.58
N LEU A 9 9.00 32.63 -29.19
CA LEU A 9 8.64 32.86 -27.77
C LEU A 9 7.12 32.90 -27.53
N LEU A 10 6.29 32.85 -28.58
CA LEU A 10 4.83 32.71 -28.50
C LEU A 10 4.41 31.46 -29.27
N PHE A 11 4.40 30.34 -28.56
CA PHE A 11 4.14 29.02 -29.11
C PHE A 11 2.73 28.52 -28.77
N SER A 12 1.69 29.20 -29.25
CA SER A 12 0.31 28.71 -29.11
C SER A 12 -0.04 27.79 -30.28
N PHE A 13 -0.39 26.54 -30.00
CA PHE A 13 -0.95 25.61 -31.00
C PHE A 13 -2.27 25.03 -30.49
N THR A 14 -3.18 24.66 -31.37
CA THR A 14 -4.51 24.11 -31.00
C THR A 14 -4.40 22.60 -30.78
N ALA A 15 -4.76 22.13 -29.59
CA ALA A 15 -4.74 20.71 -29.23
C ALA A 15 -6.02 20.37 -28.46
N THR A 16 -6.79 19.38 -28.92
CA THR A 16 -7.85 18.79 -28.09
C THR A 16 -7.20 17.82 -27.12
N VAL A 17 -7.00 18.26 -25.87
CA VAL A 17 -6.72 17.35 -24.75
C VAL A 17 -8.08 17.01 -24.14
N GLU A 18 -8.56 15.77 -24.32
CA GLU A 18 -9.72 15.31 -23.55
C GLU A 18 -9.37 15.42 -22.06
N ALA A 19 -10.32 15.86 -21.24
CA ALA A 19 -10.14 16.00 -19.80
C ALA A 19 -9.94 14.62 -19.16
N GLN A 20 -8.70 14.16 -19.11
CA GLN A 20 -8.31 12.89 -18.51
C GLN A 20 -7.50 13.14 -17.22
N LEU A 21 -7.55 12.17 -16.31
CA LEU A 21 -6.64 12.10 -15.17
C LEU A 21 -5.27 11.61 -15.64
N SER A 22 -4.22 11.88 -14.86
CA SER A 22 -2.89 11.36 -15.14
C SER A 22 -2.90 9.82 -15.16
N PRO A 23 -2.17 9.16 -16.09
CA PRO A 23 -2.15 7.69 -16.14
C PRO A 23 -1.34 7.06 -15.00
N ASN A 24 -0.52 7.86 -14.31
CA ASN A 24 0.25 7.47 -13.14
C ASN A 24 -0.17 8.34 -11.95
N ALA A 25 -0.19 7.74 -10.77
CA ALA A 25 -0.27 8.43 -9.50
C ALA A 25 0.94 9.34 -9.30
N TYR A 26 0.69 10.53 -8.75
CA TYR A 26 1.73 11.53 -8.53
C TYR A 26 2.38 11.42 -7.14
N ARG A 27 1.57 11.14 -6.10
CA ARG A 27 1.98 11.00 -4.70
C ARG A 27 1.25 9.84 -4.02
N ALA A 28 1.80 9.36 -2.90
CA ALA A 28 1.18 8.38 -2.02
C ALA A 28 1.17 8.84 -0.55
N LEU A 29 0.02 8.75 0.10
CA LEU A 29 -0.12 8.77 1.55
C LEU A 29 -0.15 7.33 2.06
N GLY A 30 0.23 7.13 3.32
CA GLY A 30 0.28 5.79 3.89
C GLY A 30 1.57 5.03 3.60
N GLN A 31 2.44 5.59 2.75
CA GLN A 31 3.69 4.96 2.31
C GLN A 31 4.82 5.96 2.01
N GLN A 32 6.07 5.51 2.11
CA GLN A 32 7.27 6.29 1.76
C GLN A 32 7.51 6.47 0.25
N ASP A 33 6.90 5.63 -0.59
CA ASP A 33 7.00 5.73 -2.05
C ASP A 33 5.75 5.13 -2.75
N LEU A 34 5.86 4.92 -4.08
CA LEU A 34 4.79 4.39 -4.92
C LEU A 34 4.96 2.90 -5.27
N ILE A 35 5.85 2.16 -4.61
CA ILE A 35 6.21 0.78 -5.00
C ILE A 35 6.09 -0.27 -3.90
N HIS A 36 5.80 0.12 -2.65
CA HIS A 36 5.61 -0.83 -1.54
C HIS A 36 4.20 -1.44 -1.48
N ASN A 37 4.14 -2.68 -0.99
CA ASN A 37 2.91 -3.43 -0.70
C ASN A 37 2.97 -4.06 0.71
N GLY A 38 1.81 -4.41 1.26
CA GLY A 38 1.69 -5.11 2.55
C GLY A 38 0.99 -4.29 3.65
N LEU A 39 0.59 -4.95 4.74
CA LEU A 39 -0.12 -4.30 5.86
C LEU A 39 0.85 -3.40 6.66
N ASN A 40 0.51 -2.12 6.86
CA ASN A 40 1.24 -1.18 7.74
C ASN A 40 2.73 -0.96 7.41
N GLU A 41 3.13 -0.98 6.13
CA GLU A 41 4.54 -0.89 5.68
C GLU A 41 5.48 -1.91 6.36
N VAL A 42 5.76 -3.03 5.70
CA VAL A 42 6.77 -3.99 6.19
C VAL A 42 8.15 -3.51 5.77
N GLN A 43 8.95 -3.03 6.73
CA GLN A 43 10.34 -2.55 6.50
C GLN A 43 11.39 -3.58 6.93
N GLY A 44 10.96 -4.71 7.49
CA GLY A 44 11.78 -5.88 7.73
C GLY A 44 12.28 -6.09 9.15
N THR A 45 11.87 -5.25 10.08
CA THR A 45 12.17 -5.44 11.52
C THR A 45 10.93 -5.83 12.32
N GLU A 46 9.76 -5.70 11.68
CA GLU A 46 8.45 -5.86 12.26
C GLU A 46 7.98 -7.32 12.30
N LEU A 47 7.11 -7.62 13.27
CA LEU A 47 6.44 -8.90 13.39
C LEU A 47 4.92 -8.76 13.27
N TYR A 48 4.26 -9.80 12.77
CA TYR A 48 2.82 -9.97 12.76
C TYR A 48 2.47 -11.38 13.24
N ASN A 49 1.84 -11.48 14.42
CA ASN A 49 1.51 -12.72 15.12
C ASN A 49 2.73 -13.67 15.24
N PRO A 50 3.84 -13.24 15.85
CA PRO A 50 4.98 -14.13 16.04
C PRO A 50 4.56 -15.31 16.91
N PHE A 51 4.87 -16.53 16.45
CA PHE A 51 4.33 -17.73 17.10
C PHE A 51 5.38 -18.56 17.82
N ALA A 52 6.53 -18.79 17.19
CA ALA A 52 7.60 -19.65 17.72
C ALA A 52 8.92 -18.89 17.81
N VAL A 53 9.70 -19.22 18.83
CA VAL A 53 11.08 -18.78 19.03
C VAL A 53 11.98 -20.01 19.11
N ALA A 54 13.08 -20.01 18.38
CA ALA A 54 14.15 -20.99 18.53
C ALA A 54 15.48 -20.28 18.75
N LEU A 55 16.37 -20.90 19.53
CA LEU A 55 17.68 -20.36 19.85
C LEU A 55 18.76 -21.30 19.32
N ASP A 56 19.78 -20.71 18.72
CA ASP A 56 21.04 -21.38 18.43
C ASP A 56 22.10 -20.83 19.38
N THR A 57 22.59 -21.68 20.28
CA THR A 57 23.53 -21.28 21.34
C THR A 57 24.95 -21.79 21.07
N ARG A 58 25.21 -22.32 19.87
CA ARG A 58 26.51 -22.85 19.49
C ARG A 58 27.55 -21.72 19.39
N GLY A 59 28.80 -22.03 19.71
CA GLY A 59 29.89 -21.06 19.58
C GLY A 59 29.89 -19.93 20.61
N GLY A 60 29.04 -19.99 21.64
CA GLY A 60 29.03 -19.02 22.75
C GLY A 60 28.28 -17.72 22.47
N VAL A 61 27.75 -17.54 21.26
CA VAL A 61 26.83 -16.47 20.90
C VAL A 61 25.43 -17.06 20.76
N THR A 62 24.42 -16.37 21.28
CA THR A 62 23.04 -16.82 21.13
C THR A 62 22.42 -16.13 19.92
N HIS A 63 22.16 -16.90 18.87
CA HIS A 63 21.32 -16.47 17.77
C HIS A 63 19.85 -16.78 18.06
N ILE A 64 18.94 -15.92 17.60
CA ILE A 64 17.49 -16.11 17.75
C ILE A 64 16.84 -16.20 16.38
N TYR A 65 15.91 -17.13 16.23
CA TYR A 65 14.97 -17.23 15.11
C TYR A 65 13.56 -17.01 15.61
N ILE A 66 12.81 -16.15 14.93
CA ILE A 66 11.42 -15.83 15.23
C ILE A 66 10.57 -16.16 14.01
N SER A 67 9.55 -16.99 14.22
CA SER A 67 8.55 -17.21 13.19
C SER A 67 7.57 -16.04 13.14
N ASP A 68 7.55 -15.35 12.01
CA ASP A 68 6.69 -14.20 11.72
C ASP A 68 5.53 -14.65 10.82
N VAL A 69 4.57 -15.31 11.46
CA VAL A 69 3.54 -16.10 10.78
C VAL A 69 2.66 -15.24 9.88
N GLY A 70 2.27 -14.06 10.33
CA GLY A 70 1.39 -13.17 9.59
C GLY A 70 2.03 -12.59 8.34
N ASN A 71 3.37 -12.57 8.26
CA ASN A 71 4.14 -12.18 7.08
C ASN A 71 4.75 -13.38 6.33
N ALA A 72 4.39 -14.62 6.69
CA ALA A 72 4.84 -15.85 6.02
C ALA A 72 6.37 -15.98 5.88
N ARG A 73 7.12 -15.67 6.95
CA ARG A 73 8.59 -15.68 6.97
C ARG A 73 9.18 -16.06 8.33
N ILE A 74 10.48 -16.25 8.36
CA ILE A 74 11.26 -16.36 9.61
C ILE A 74 12.35 -15.29 9.59
N LEU A 75 12.51 -14.60 10.71
CA LEU A 75 13.54 -13.59 10.91
C LEU A 75 14.57 -14.09 11.93
N GLY A 76 15.85 -13.86 11.66
CA GLY A 76 16.94 -14.25 12.54
C GLY A 76 17.86 -13.08 12.91
N TRP A 77 18.26 -13.01 14.18
CA TRP A 77 19.28 -12.07 14.67
C TRP A 77 20.49 -12.82 15.23
N ALA A 78 21.68 -12.36 14.86
CA ALA A 78 22.93 -13.06 15.10
C ALA A 78 23.42 -12.94 16.55
N ASP A 79 23.03 -11.92 17.32
CA ASP A 79 23.49 -11.80 18.70
C ASP A 79 22.42 -11.17 19.58
N THR A 80 21.76 -11.99 20.39
CA THR A 80 20.75 -11.52 21.33
C THR A 80 21.34 -10.62 22.43
N ALA A 81 22.64 -10.69 22.73
CA ALA A 81 23.29 -9.82 23.70
C ALA A 81 23.57 -8.43 23.10
N ALA A 82 24.06 -8.36 21.86
CA ALA A 82 24.32 -7.10 21.16
C ALA A 82 23.05 -6.38 20.69
N TYR A 83 21.98 -7.12 20.41
CA TYR A 83 20.71 -6.58 19.89
C TYR A 83 20.22 -5.32 20.63
N GLN A 84 19.96 -4.27 19.86
CA GLN A 84 19.25 -3.07 20.26
C GLN A 84 17.85 -3.06 19.62
N ILE A 85 16.91 -2.40 20.31
CA ILE A 85 15.53 -2.32 19.83
C ILE A 85 15.48 -1.62 18.47
N GLY A 86 14.95 -2.31 17.46
CA GLY A 86 14.85 -1.83 16.09
C GLY A 86 15.97 -2.28 15.15
N ASP A 87 16.96 -3.05 15.63
CA ASP A 87 18.00 -3.61 14.74
C ASP A 87 17.38 -4.52 13.67
N PRO A 88 17.85 -4.46 12.41
CA PRO A 88 17.37 -5.33 11.34
C PRO A 88 17.79 -6.79 11.56
N PRO A 89 17.04 -7.76 11.01
CA PRO A 89 17.43 -9.16 11.05
C PRO A 89 18.62 -9.40 10.12
N ASP A 90 19.53 -10.27 10.53
CA ASP A 90 20.66 -10.72 9.71
C ASP A 90 20.27 -11.84 8.73
N VAL A 91 19.16 -12.53 9.02
CA VAL A 91 18.67 -13.68 8.24
C VAL A 91 17.17 -13.53 7.98
N VAL A 92 16.76 -13.79 6.74
CA VAL A 92 15.36 -13.86 6.32
C VAL A 92 15.14 -15.17 5.57
N LEU A 93 14.17 -15.97 5.99
CA LEU A 93 13.87 -17.25 5.35
C LEU A 93 12.42 -17.29 4.83
N GLY A 94 12.21 -18.02 3.73
CA GLY A 94 10.91 -18.14 3.06
C GLY A 94 10.57 -17.00 2.09
N GLN A 95 11.40 -15.96 2.02
CA GLN A 95 11.25 -14.78 1.16
C GLN A 95 12.61 -14.28 0.68
N SER A 96 12.62 -13.48 -0.39
CA SER A 96 13.84 -12.84 -0.93
C SER A 96 14.28 -11.58 -0.18
N SER A 97 13.40 -10.99 0.63
CA SER A 97 13.73 -9.86 1.49
C SER A 97 12.80 -9.78 2.70
N ALA A 98 13.20 -8.99 3.69
CA ALA A 98 12.37 -8.67 4.84
C ALA A 98 11.28 -7.62 4.52
N SER A 99 11.07 -7.18 3.29
CA SER A 99 10.05 -6.16 2.97
C SER A 99 8.81 -6.74 2.29
N PHE A 100 8.67 -8.07 2.26
CA PHE A 100 7.55 -8.75 1.62
C PHE A 100 6.63 -9.47 2.63
N THR A 101 5.37 -9.65 2.25
CA THR A 101 4.36 -10.40 3.02
C THR A 101 3.92 -11.70 2.35
N ASN A 102 4.34 -11.93 1.09
CA ASN A 102 3.97 -13.10 0.29
C ASN A 102 5.23 -13.86 -0.10
N GLY A 103 5.23 -15.18 0.10
CA GLY A 103 6.36 -16.04 -0.28
C GLY A 103 6.55 -16.16 -1.80
N ILE A 104 7.71 -16.66 -2.22
CA ILE A 104 8.06 -16.91 -3.62
C ILE A 104 8.22 -18.43 -3.92
N GLY A 105 7.49 -18.95 -4.91
CA GLY A 105 7.77 -20.26 -5.54
C GLY A 105 7.14 -21.51 -4.89
N ASN A 106 7.45 -22.68 -5.46
CA ASN A 106 6.90 -24.00 -5.08
C ASN A 106 7.45 -24.51 -3.73
N GLY A 107 7.16 -23.77 -2.65
CA GLY A 107 7.62 -24.10 -1.30
C GLY A 107 7.50 -22.98 -0.26
N THR A 108 6.62 -21.99 -0.49
CA THR A 108 6.37 -20.89 0.46
C THR A 108 5.96 -21.37 1.85
N LEU A 109 6.32 -20.61 2.88
CA LEU A 109 5.83 -20.83 4.23
C LEU A 109 4.35 -20.45 4.34
N ASN A 110 3.58 -21.23 5.07
CA ASN A 110 2.18 -21.02 5.37
C ASN A 110 1.92 -21.45 6.81
N GLN A 111 1.69 -20.47 7.69
CA GLN A 111 1.56 -20.70 9.13
C GLN A 111 2.73 -21.51 9.70
N ALA A 112 3.95 -20.97 9.64
CA ALA A 112 5.11 -21.64 10.21
C ALA A 112 5.06 -21.65 11.76
N LEU A 113 4.43 -22.63 12.41
CA LEU A 113 4.16 -22.54 13.86
C LEU A 113 5.22 -23.16 14.78
N GLY A 114 6.20 -23.90 14.25
CA GLY A 114 7.21 -24.58 15.05
C GLY A 114 8.61 -24.39 14.49
N LEU A 115 9.60 -24.17 15.38
CA LEU A 115 11.01 -23.99 15.02
C LEU A 115 11.89 -24.86 15.93
N ALA A 116 12.93 -25.47 15.38
CA ALA A 116 13.99 -26.13 16.15
C ALA A 116 15.34 -26.02 15.43
N VAL A 117 16.40 -25.78 16.19
CA VAL A 117 17.78 -25.79 15.67
C VAL A 117 18.42 -27.13 16.00
N ASP A 118 19.02 -27.78 15.00
CA ASP A 118 19.84 -28.96 15.21
C ASP A 118 21.12 -28.56 15.99
N PRO A 119 21.35 -29.10 17.20
CA PRO A 119 22.47 -28.69 18.04
C PRO A 119 23.85 -29.10 17.47
N GLY A 120 23.91 -30.08 16.56
CA GLY A 120 25.15 -30.52 15.94
C GLY A 120 25.51 -29.68 14.71
N THR A 121 24.54 -29.42 13.83
CA THR A 121 24.79 -28.81 12.52
C THR A 121 24.42 -27.34 12.43
N GLY A 122 23.46 -26.87 13.23
CA GLY A 122 22.90 -25.52 13.11
C GLY A 122 21.77 -25.36 12.13
N ASN A 123 21.36 -26.45 11.49
CA ASN A 123 20.26 -26.43 10.56
C ASN A 123 18.98 -26.05 11.30
N LEU A 124 18.23 -25.11 10.73
CA LEU A 124 16.92 -24.72 11.26
C LEU A 124 15.85 -25.60 10.61
N TYR A 125 15.05 -26.26 11.45
CA TYR A 125 13.87 -27.00 11.04
C TYR A 125 12.61 -26.19 11.35
N VAL A 126 11.69 -26.14 10.38
CA VAL A 126 10.51 -25.29 10.40
C VAL A 126 9.28 -26.14 10.14
N ALA A 127 8.34 -26.15 11.10
CA ALA A 127 7.04 -26.76 10.90
C ALA A 127 6.18 -25.80 10.09
N ASP A 128 6.04 -26.09 8.81
CA ASP A 128 5.23 -25.35 7.86
C ASP A 128 3.78 -25.87 7.95
N THR A 129 3.12 -25.50 9.04
CA THR A 129 1.92 -26.14 9.57
C THR A 129 0.77 -26.17 8.56
N GLY A 130 0.50 -25.04 7.90
CA GLY A 130 -0.58 -24.92 6.92
C GLY A 130 -0.37 -25.79 5.68
N ASN A 131 0.87 -26.19 5.43
CA ASN A 131 1.27 -27.06 4.31
C ASN A 131 1.57 -28.51 4.76
N ASN A 132 1.27 -28.87 6.01
CA ASN A 132 1.40 -30.24 6.53
C ASN A 132 2.81 -30.84 6.34
N ARG A 133 3.87 -30.04 6.57
CA ARG A 133 5.26 -30.46 6.33
C ARG A 133 6.25 -29.83 7.30
N VAL A 134 7.48 -30.34 7.31
CA VAL A 134 8.63 -29.72 7.98
C VAL A 134 9.73 -29.45 6.97
N LEU A 135 10.29 -28.24 6.96
CA LEU A 135 11.36 -27.81 6.07
C LEU A 135 12.68 -27.66 6.82
N ARG A 136 13.80 -27.97 6.15
CA ARG A 136 15.15 -27.74 6.68
C ARG A 136 15.83 -26.60 5.93
N PHE A 137 16.38 -25.65 6.68
CA PHE A 137 17.22 -24.56 6.19
C PHE A 137 18.67 -24.78 6.70
N PRO A 138 19.64 -24.98 5.79
CA PRO A 138 21.01 -25.26 6.20
C PRO A 138 21.71 -24.07 6.86
N SER A 139 22.16 -24.24 8.10
CA SER A 139 22.90 -23.27 8.95
C SER A 139 22.74 -21.80 8.54
N PRO A 140 21.56 -21.18 8.77
CA PRO A 140 21.22 -19.89 8.17
C PRO A 140 22.22 -18.75 8.41
N PHE A 141 22.79 -18.62 9.61
CA PHE A 141 23.79 -17.57 9.90
C PHE A 141 25.16 -17.83 9.23
N SER A 142 25.44 -19.06 8.80
CA SER A 142 26.64 -19.36 8.00
C SER A 142 26.46 -18.96 6.53
N ASN A 143 25.21 -18.85 6.05
CA ASN A 143 24.89 -18.44 4.69
C ASN A 143 23.59 -17.61 4.66
N PRO A 144 23.64 -16.35 5.13
CA PRO A 144 22.43 -15.52 5.33
C PRO A 144 21.67 -15.20 4.04
N ASN A 145 22.32 -15.33 2.88
CA ASN A 145 21.71 -15.12 1.57
C ASN A 145 21.01 -16.38 1.01
N ASN A 146 21.15 -17.55 1.66
CA ASN A 146 20.45 -18.77 1.25
C ASN A 146 19.14 -18.95 2.04
N PHE A 147 18.06 -18.43 1.47
CA PHE A 147 16.70 -18.48 2.04
C PHE A 147 15.86 -19.66 1.52
N THR A 148 16.49 -20.66 0.88
CA THR A 148 15.80 -21.82 0.31
C THR A 148 15.97 -23.07 1.18
N PRO A 149 14.91 -23.85 1.43
CA PRO A 149 15.04 -25.11 2.16
C PRO A 149 15.66 -26.20 1.27
N ASP A 150 16.43 -27.11 1.87
CA ASP A 150 17.12 -28.20 1.15
C ASP A 150 16.50 -29.59 1.40
N ALA A 151 15.61 -29.71 2.39
CA ALA A 151 14.87 -30.93 2.68
C ALA A 151 13.44 -30.65 3.13
N VAL A 152 12.56 -31.65 2.91
CA VAL A 152 11.16 -31.65 3.32
C VAL A 152 10.82 -33.00 3.97
N LEU A 153 10.14 -32.96 5.13
CA LEU A 153 9.58 -34.11 5.83
C LEU A 153 8.06 -34.01 5.86
N GLY A 154 7.37 -35.14 6.00
CA GLY A 154 5.91 -35.21 5.99
C GLY A 154 5.29 -35.24 4.59
N GLN A 155 6.12 -35.04 3.54
CA GLN A 155 5.70 -34.91 2.15
C GLN A 155 6.74 -35.54 1.20
N PRO A 156 6.31 -36.05 0.03
CA PRO A 156 7.23 -36.60 -0.97
C PRO A 156 8.01 -35.52 -1.74
N ALA A 157 7.53 -34.28 -1.77
CA ALA A 157 8.18 -33.17 -2.47
C ALA A 157 7.81 -31.82 -1.82
N PHE A 158 8.57 -30.76 -2.12
CA PHE A 158 8.30 -29.42 -1.58
C PHE A 158 6.90 -28.92 -1.98
N GLY A 159 6.45 -29.14 -3.23
CA GLY A 159 5.12 -28.68 -3.67
C GLY A 159 3.93 -29.49 -3.11
N SER A 160 4.18 -30.61 -2.41
CA SER A 160 3.11 -31.45 -1.86
C SER A 160 2.67 -30.92 -0.49
N ILE A 161 1.35 -30.76 -0.28
CA ILE A 161 0.77 -30.11 0.90
C ILE A 161 -0.35 -30.92 1.58
N ALA A 162 -0.58 -32.16 1.13
CA ALA A 162 -1.70 -32.97 1.60
C ALA A 162 -1.44 -33.50 3.02
N SER A 163 -2.44 -33.41 3.91
CA SER A 163 -2.36 -34.07 5.22
C SER A 163 -2.26 -35.59 5.06
N GLY A 164 -1.43 -36.25 5.89
CA GLY A 164 -1.28 -37.70 5.87
C GLY A 164 -1.16 -38.30 7.26
N ALA A 165 -1.70 -39.51 7.43
CA ALA A 165 -1.36 -40.41 8.53
C ALA A 165 -0.32 -41.44 8.04
N GLY A 166 0.42 -42.06 8.95
CA GLY A 166 1.55 -42.95 8.63
C GLY A 166 2.90 -42.41 9.08
N ALA A 167 3.97 -43.18 8.90
CA ALA A 167 5.30 -42.85 9.40
C ALA A 167 6.01 -41.73 8.62
N ALA A 168 5.61 -41.47 7.37
CA ALA A 168 6.14 -40.39 6.55
C ALA A 168 5.17 -39.22 6.32
N GLY A 169 3.95 -39.30 6.84
CA GLY A 169 2.92 -38.27 6.68
C GLY A 169 2.80 -37.39 7.93
N LEU A 170 2.47 -36.11 7.71
CA LEU A 170 2.15 -35.15 8.77
C LEU A 170 0.80 -34.48 8.50
N ASN A 171 0.19 -33.94 9.54
CA ASN A 171 -1.05 -33.17 9.52
C ASN A 171 -0.96 -32.05 10.57
N ALA A 172 -0.86 -30.81 10.08
CA ALA A 172 -0.70 -29.60 10.88
C ALA A 172 0.36 -29.73 12.00
N PRO A 173 1.64 -30.04 11.69
CA PRO A 173 2.69 -30.13 12.71
C PRO A 173 2.93 -28.75 13.36
N GLN A 174 3.03 -28.65 14.69
CA GLN A 174 3.16 -27.34 15.38
C GLN A 174 4.38 -27.18 16.29
N ALA A 175 5.04 -28.27 16.68
CA ALA A 175 6.25 -28.19 17.53
C ALA A 175 7.31 -29.18 17.06
N LEU A 176 8.56 -28.75 17.25
CA LEU A 176 9.77 -29.46 16.87
C LEU A 176 10.75 -29.39 18.04
N ALA A 177 11.49 -30.46 18.30
CA ALA A 177 12.61 -30.45 19.23
C ALA A 177 13.63 -31.51 18.84
N PHE A 178 14.91 -31.25 19.11
CA PHE A 178 15.95 -32.27 19.02
C PHE A 178 16.21 -32.88 20.39
N ASP A 179 16.35 -34.21 20.44
CA ASP A 179 16.94 -34.86 21.61
C ASP A 179 18.48 -34.72 21.57
N PRO A 180 19.19 -34.97 22.69
CA PRO A 180 20.66 -34.91 22.73
C PRO A 180 21.36 -35.92 21.80
N GLY A 181 20.64 -36.92 21.27
CA GLY A 181 21.14 -37.86 20.27
C GLY A 181 21.01 -37.36 18.82
N GLY A 182 20.46 -36.15 18.62
CA GLY A 182 20.25 -35.54 17.31
C GLY A 182 19.01 -36.04 16.57
N ASN A 183 18.09 -36.76 17.23
CA ASN A 183 16.83 -37.15 16.60
C ASN A 183 15.83 -35.99 16.66
N LEU A 184 15.07 -35.78 15.59
CA LEU A 184 14.03 -34.77 15.53
C LEU A 184 12.70 -35.36 16.02
N TRP A 185 12.09 -34.71 16.98
CA TRP A 185 10.76 -35.02 17.49
C TRP A 185 9.75 -33.99 16.99
N VAL A 186 8.64 -34.47 16.42
CA VAL A 186 7.63 -33.63 15.77
C VAL A 186 6.28 -33.84 16.44
N ALA A 187 5.64 -32.75 16.86
CA ALA A 187 4.25 -32.77 17.31
C ALA A 187 3.36 -32.71 16.08
N ASP A 188 2.87 -33.87 15.67
CA ASP A 188 1.96 -34.04 14.55
C ASP A 188 0.53 -33.77 15.02
N THR A 189 0.26 -32.49 15.31
CA THR A 189 -0.86 -32.01 16.14
C THR A 189 -2.22 -32.43 15.59
N GLY A 190 -2.42 -32.38 14.27
CA GLY A 190 -3.68 -32.76 13.63
C GLY A 190 -3.97 -34.26 13.72
N ASN A 191 -2.93 -35.09 13.88
CA ASN A 191 -3.04 -36.54 14.09
C ASN A 191 -2.94 -36.95 15.57
N ASN A 192 -2.91 -35.99 16.51
CA ASN A 192 -2.90 -36.22 17.95
C ASN A 192 -1.72 -37.09 18.44
N ARG A 193 -0.53 -36.92 17.87
CA ARG A 193 0.64 -37.78 18.17
C ARG A 193 1.97 -37.01 18.18
N ILE A 194 2.99 -37.64 18.74
CA ILE A 194 4.38 -37.22 18.61
C ILE A 194 5.14 -38.28 17.80
N LEU A 195 5.97 -37.85 16.85
CA LEU A 195 6.80 -38.71 16.02
C LEU A 195 8.29 -38.45 16.24
N ARG A 196 9.12 -39.49 16.18
CA ARG A 196 10.59 -39.38 16.15
C ARG A 196 11.14 -39.71 14.77
N PHE A 197 11.98 -38.84 14.24
CA PHE A 197 12.79 -39.05 13.05
C PHE A 197 14.25 -39.23 13.45
N PRO A 198 14.85 -40.41 13.20
CA PRO A 198 16.23 -40.70 13.61
C PRO A 198 17.25 -39.77 12.95
N SER A 199 18.32 -39.43 13.67
CA SER A 199 19.43 -38.65 13.13
C SER A 199 20.05 -39.24 11.86
N SER A 200 20.09 -40.58 11.76
CA SER A 200 20.54 -41.29 10.56
C SER A 200 19.66 -41.01 9.33
N VAL A 201 18.34 -40.93 9.51
CA VAL A 201 17.40 -40.54 8.46
C VAL A 201 17.62 -39.08 8.09
N LEU A 202 17.75 -38.19 9.09
CA LEU A 202 17.95 -36.75 8.87
C LEU A 202 19.25 -36.44 8.11
N SER A 203 20.34 -37.14 8.42
CA SER A 203 21.63 -36.99 7.74
C SER A 203 21.62 -37.46 6.28
N ALA A 204 20.71 -38.37 5.92
CA ALA A 204 20.56 -38.92 4.58
C ALA A 204 19.49 -38.19 3.75
N LEU A 205 18.83 -37.17 4.30
CA LEU A 205 17.76 -36.44 3.62
C LEU A 205 18.27 -35.70 2.38
N SER A 206 17.65 -36.03 1.25
CA SER A 206 17.75 -35.32 -0.03
C SER A 206 16.35 -35.04 -0.58
N ALA A 207 16.23 -34.05 -1.47
CA ALA A 207 14.96 -33.69 -2.09
C ALA A 207 14.29 -34.91 -2.75
N GLY A 208 13.05 -35.22 -2.35
CA GLY A 208 12.27 -36.35 -2.89
C GLY A 208 12.26 -37.62 -2.04
N THR A 209 13.00 -37.69 -0.93
CA THR A 209 13.02 -38.86 -0.05
C THR A 209 12.03 -38.70 1.10
N ALA A 210 11.01 -39.55 1.18
CA ALA A 210 10.06 -39.56 2.29
C ALA A 210 10.72 -40.10 3.56
N ALA A 211 11.17 -39.21 4.45
CA ALA A 211 11.66 -39.57 5.78
C ALA A 211 10.60 -40.35 6.54
N GLN A 212 11.00 -41.49 7.11
CA GLN A 212 10.13 -42.32 7.94
C GLN A 212 10.43 -42.07 9.42
N ALA A 213 9.40 -41.80 10.19
CA ALA A 213 9.48 -41.85 11.64
C ALA A 213 9.58 -43.31 12.11
N ASP A 214 10.37 -43.55 13.17
CA ASP A 214 10.58 -44.90 13.71
C ASP A 214 9.85 -45.12 15.04
N LEU A 215 9.29 -44.06 15.63
CA LEU A 215 8.56 -44.11 16.90
C LEU A 215 7.37 -43.16 16.87
N VAL A 216 6.26 -43.63 17.45
CA VAL A 216 5.03 -42.87 17.69
C VAL A 216 4.63 -42.92 19.17
N LEU A 217 4.25 -41.76 19.73
CA LEU A 217 3.61 -41.64 21.05
C LEU A 217 2.24 -41.00 20.93
N GLY A 218 1.36 -41.23 21.91
CA GLY A 218 0.00 -40.68 21.93
C GLY A 218 -1.04 -41.51 21.20
N GLN A 219 -0.57 -42.46 20.38
CA GLN A 219 -1.38 -43.30 19.50
C GLN A 219 -0.95 -44.77 19.58
N LYS A 220 -1.85 -45.66 19.15
CA LYS A 220 -1.61 -47.12 19.10
C LYS A 220 -0.61 -47.49 18.01
N ASP A 221 -0.62 -46.75 16.91
CA ASP A 221 0.20 -46.97 15.73
C ASP A 221 0.34 -45.64 14.96
N PHE A 222 1.02 -45.67 13.81
CA PHE A 222 1.21 -44.49 12.97
C PHE A 222 -0.05 -44.05 12.22
N ASN A 223 -1.11 -44.85 12.14
CA ASN A 223 -2.27 -44.57 11.29
C ASN A 223 -3.48 -44.08 12.09
N THR A 224 -3.51 -44.35 13.39
CA THR A 224 -4.57 -43.88 14.31
C THR A 224 -4.43 -42.38 14.53
N THR A 225 -5.51 -41.64 14.33
CA THR A 225 -5.53 -40.17 14.42
C THR A 225 -6.51 -39.63 15.46
N ALA A 226 -7.39 -40.48 16.01
CA ALA A 226 -8.39 -40.06 17.00
C ALA A 226 -7.70 -39.56 18.28
N ALA A 227 -8.26 -38.50 18.88
CA ALA A 227 -7.77 -37.99 20.16
C ALA A 227 -7.73 -39.11 21.22
N ASN A 228 -6.69 -39.10 22.04
CA ASN A 228 -6.41 -40.09 23.09
C ASN A 228 -6.38 -41.54 22.58
N GLY A 229 -5.97 -41.79 21.33
CA GLY A 229 -6.01 -43.14 20.75
C GLY A 229 -7.42 -43.70 20.53
N GLY A 230 -8.43 -42.82 20.52
CA GLY A 230 -9.85 -43.17 20.50
C GLY A 230 -10.42 -43.60 21.85
N GLY A 231 -9.67 -43.41 22.95
CA GLY A 231 -10.07 -43.79 24.31
C GLY A 231 -10.31 -42.60 25.24
N ALA A 232 -10.43 -42.89 26.54
CA ALA A 232 -10.46 -41.86 27.59
C ALA A 232 -9.08 -41.21 27.77
N VAL A 233 -9.06 -40.02 28.41
CA VAL A 233 -7.81 -39.34 28.79
C VAL A 233 -6.99 -40.26 29.70
N SER A 234 -5.72 -40.46 29.37
CA SER A 234 -4.84 -41.42 30.05
C SER A 234 -3.39 -40.94 30.09
N ALA A 235 -2.47 -41.71 30.68
CA ALA A 235 -1.04 -41.37 30.69
C ALA A 235 -0.33 -41.55 29.33
N SER A 236 -0.99 -42.14 28.35
CA SER A 236 -0.41 -42.49 27.04
C SER A 236 -1.12 -41.89 25.83
N GLY A 237 -2.27 -41.22 26.02
CA GLY A 237 -3.05 -40.57 24.97
C GLY A 237 -2.88 -39.04 24.95
N TYR A 238 -2.93 -38.45 23.76
CA TYR A 238 -2.88 -37.00 23.56
C TYR A 238 -4.11 -36.46 22.85
N ASN A 239 -4.39 -35.17 23.04
CA ASN A 239 -5.38 -34.42 22.29
C ASN A 239 -4.76 -33.07 21.87
N SER A 240 -4.45 -32.97 20.58
CA SER A 240 -3.81 -31.82 19.93
C SER A 240 -2.52 -31.38 20.65
N PRO A 241 -1.47 -32.22 20.70
CA PRO A 241 -0.22 -31.85 21.33
C PRO A 241 0.47 -30.72 20.56
N LYS A 242 0.97 -29.68 21.23
CA LYS A 242 1.52 -28.46 20.58
C LYS A 242 2.88 -27.99 21.12
N GLY A 243 3.50 -28.75 22.01
CA GLY A 243 4.80 -28.40 22.59
C GLY A 243 5.61 -29.64 22.92
N ILE A 244 6.91 -29.58 22.65
CA ILE A 244 7.89 -30.63 22.94
C ILE A 244 9.13 -29.95 23.52
N ALA A 245 9.69 -30.52 24.58
CA ALA A 245 11.00 -30.13 25.10
C ALA A 245 11.71 -31.33 25.74
N PHE A 246 13.03 -31.28 25.79
CA PHE A 246 13.86 -32.24 26.51
C PHE A 246 14.56 -31.55 27.68
N ASP A 247 14.65 -32.24 28.82
CA ASP A 247 15.54 -31.84 29.90
C ASP A 247 16.98 -32.33 29.65
N PRO A 248 17.99 -31.85 30.41
CA PRO A 248 19.39 -32.29 30.25
C PRO A 248 19.62 -33.78 30.52
N GLN A 249 18.66 -34.48 31.15
CA GLN A 249 18.69 -35.92 31.36
C GLN A 249 17.94 -36.69 30.25
N ASN A 250 17.63 -36.01 29.14
CA ASN A 250 16.93 -36.54 27.97
C ASN A 250 15.48 -37.00 28.23
N ASN A 251 14.84 -36.53 29.29
CA ASN A 251 13.43 -36.82 29.51
C ASN A 251 12.57 -35.91 28.63
N LEU A 252 11.56 -36.50 28.00
CA LEU A 252 10.66 -35.83 27.08
C LEU A 252 9.50 -35.20 27.83
N TYR A 253 9.20 -33.94 27.53
CA TYR A 253 8.02 -33.22 27.97
C TYR A 253 7.11 -32.95 26.77
N VAL A 254 5.81 -33.17 26.92
CA VAL A 254 4.80 -32.96 25.88
C VAL A 254 3.66 -32.11 26.42
N ALA A 255 3.39 -30.97 25.77
CA ALA A 255 2.21 -30.16 26.06
C ALA A 255 0.99 -30.78 25.36
N ASP A 256 0.11 -31.40 26.14
CA ASP A 256 -1.10 -32.08 25.71
C ASP A 256 -2.28 -31.08 25.76
N THR A 257 -2.29 -30.18 24.78
CA THR A 257 -3.01 -28.90 24.79
C THR A 257 -4.48 -29.06 25.15
N LEU A 258 -5.23 -29.90 24.44
CA LEU A 258 -6.66 -30.03 24.66
C LEU A 258 -7.00 -30.99 25.80
N ASN A 259 -6.02 -31.58 26.47
CA ASN A 259 -6.21 -32.20 27.78
C ASN A 259 -5.68 -31.33 28.94
N PHE A 260 -5.25 -30.09 28.65
CA PHE A 260 -4.92 -29.06 29.64
C PHE A 260 -3.80 -29.47 30.62
N ARG A 261 -2.75 -30.11 30.10
CA ARG A 261 -1.64 -30.65 30.91
C ARG A 261 -0.33 -30.74 30.14
N VAL A 262 0.76 -30.92 30.88
CA VAL A 262 2.06 -31.35 30.35
C VAL A 262 2.37 -32.73 30.90
N LEU A 263 2.83 -33.63 30.03
CA LEU A 263 3.23 -35.00 30.38
C LEU A 263 4.74 -35.16 30.26
N ARG A 264 5.36 -35.90 31.18
CA ARG A 264 6.80 -36.20 31.17
C ARG A 264 7.06 -37.70 31.05
N PHE A 265 8.00 -38.06 30.17
CA PHE A 265 8.42 -39.43 29.88
C PHE A 265 9.90 -39.59 30.22
N ALA A 266 10.23 -40.62 30.99
CA ALA A 266 11.60 -40.88 31.38
C ALA A 266 12.41 -41.45 30.20
N ALA A 267 13.67 -41.03 30.07
CA ALA A 267 14.59 -41.58 29.08
C ALA A 267 15.03 -43.02 29.44
N PRO A 268 15.31 -43.90 28.45
CA PRO A 268 15.07 -43.70 27.03
C PRO A 268 13.58 -43.84 26.70
N VAL A 269 13.09 -43.01 25.76
CA VAL A 269 11.69 -43.02 25.36
C VAL A 269 11.40 -44.15 24.37
N THR A 270 10.41 -44.99 24.66
CA THR A 270 10.02 -46.15 23.83
C THR A 270 8.58 -46.06 23.34
N ALA A 271 8.26 -46.77 22.24
CA ALA A 271 6.92 -46.76 21.66
C ALA A 271 5.88 -47.27 22.68
N GLY A 272 4.77 -46.53 22.82
CA GLY A 272 3.69 -46.86 23.76
C GLY A 272 3.99 -46.60 25.23
N GLN A 273 5.13 -46.00 25.58
CA GLN A 273 5.46 -45.65 26.96
C GLN A 273 4.40 -44.71 27.57
N ALA A 274 3.98 -45.01 28.80
CA ALA A 274 3.12 -44.13 29.58
C ALA A 274 3.94 -43.03 30.27
N ALA A 275 3.36 -41.84 30.39
CA ALA A 275 3.97 -40.74 31.13
C ALA A 275 4.14 -41.10 32.61
N GLY A 276 5.29 -40.75 33.19
CA GLY A 276 5.57 -40.95 34.61
C GLY A 276 5.12 -39.79 35.49
N LEU A 277 4.86 -38.63 34.90
CA LEU A 277 4.42 -37.42 35.61
C LEU A 277 3.43 -36.63 34.75
N VAL A 278 2.42 -36.07 35.40
CA VAL A 278 1.47 -35.10 34.85
C VAL A 278 1.59 -33.78 35.62
N ILE A 279 1.67 -32.68 34.90
CA ILE A 279 1.72 -31.32 35.42
C ILE A 279 0.51 -30.59 34.84
N GLY A 280 -0.22 -29.81 35.64
CA GLY A 280 -1.42 -29.12 35.18
C GLY A 280 -2.74 -29.65 35.72
N GLN A 281 -2.72 -30.92 36.18
CA GLN A 281 -3.91 -31.71 36.51
C GLN A 281 -3.65 -32.54 37.77
N SER A 282 -4.71 -32.95 38.46
CA SER A 282 -4.61 -33.80 39.66
C SER A 282 -4.22 -35.25 39.33
N GLY A 283 -4.42 -35.69 38.08
CA GLY A 283 -4.01 -37.01 37.62
C GLY A 283 -4.06 -37.16 36.11
N PHE A 284 -3.73 -38.36 35.62
CA PHE A 284 -3.63 -38.66 34.19
C PHE A 284 -4.99 -38.82 33.48
N ALA A 285 -6.10 -38.86 34.21
CA ALA A 285 -7.44 -39.07 33.65
C ALA A 285 -8.34 -37.83 33.72
N THR A 286 -7.81 -36.70 34.18
CA THR A 286 -8.59 -35.47 34.42
C THR A 286 -8.31 -34.40 33.38
N ARG A 287 -9.33 -33.59 33.09
CA ARG A 287 -9.28 -32.42 32.20
C ARG A 287 -10.01 -31.25 32.88
N THR A 288 -9.53 -30.86 34.06
CA THR A 288 -10.15 -29.82 34.87
C THR A 288 -9.65 -28.43 34.44
N ILE A 289 -10.58 -27.47 34.35
CA ILE A 289 -10.29 -26.06 34.14
C ILE A 289 -10.49 -25.36 35.49
N ALA A 290 -9.46 -24.69 36.00
CA ALA A 290 -9.56 -23.90 37.22
C ALA A 290 -10.00 -22.47 36.88
N ASN A 291 -11.02 -21.96 37.58
CA ASN A 291 -11.46 -20.57 37.47
C ASN A 291 -11.76 -20.04 38.89
N PRO A 292 -10.94 -19.13 39.47
CA PRO A 292 -9.78 -18.49 38.85
C PRO A 292 -8.60 -19.45 38.60
N PRO A 293 -7.64 -19.09 37.73
CA PRO A 293 -6.42 -19.85 37.52
C PRO A 293 -5.59 -20.00 38.81
N THR A 294 -4.68 -20.98 38.82
CA THR A 294 -3.77 -21.26 39.95
C THR A 294 -2.32 -21.37 39.48
N SER A 295 -1.38 -21.57 40.41
CA SER A 295 0.03 -21.87 40.11
C SER A 295 0.25 -23.26 39.50
N THR A 296 -0.81 -24.06 39.37
CA THR A 296 -0.74 -25.39 38.75
C THR A 296 -1.71 -25.54 37.57
N SER A 297 -2.61 -24.59 37.31
CA SER A 297 -3.58 -24.74 36.21
C SER A 297 -2.97 -24.37 34.86
N MET A 298 -3.35 -25.11 33.82
CA MET A 298 -2.79 -24.98 32.47
C MET A 298 -3.88 -24.75 31.41
N ALA A 299 -5.03 -24.17 31.79
CA ALA A 299 -6.12 -23.90 30.86
C ALA A 299 -6.79 -22.58 31.17
N GLY A 300 -7.05 -21.82 30.11
CA GLY A 300 -7.75 -20.54 30.14
C GLY A 300 -8.80 -20.44 29.05
N ALA A 301 -9.83 -19.64 29.31
CA ALA A 301 -10.89 -19.36 28.33
C ALA A 301 -10.50 -18.18 27.44
N THR A 302 -10.66 -18.33 26.13
CA THR A 302 -10.54 -17.26 25.13
C THR A 302 -11.88 -17.08 24.40
N SER A 303 -12.00 -16.02 23.61
CA SER A 303 -13.12 -15.84 22.67
C SER A 303 -13.21 -16.95 21.61
N ALA A 304 -12.12 -17.67 21.35
CA ALA A 304 -12.06 -18.82 20.43
C ALA A 304 -12.26 -20.19 21.12
N GLY A 305 -12.57 -20.20 22.42
CA GLY A 305 -12.74 -21.40 23.24
C GLY A 305 -11.67 -21.57 24.31
N VAL A 306 -11.62 -22.74 24.96
CA VAL A 306 -10.63 -23.03 26.02
C VAL A 306 -9.33 -23.51 25.38
N THR A 307 -8.22 -22.87 25.72
CA THR A 307 -6.88 -23.26 25.27
C THR A 307 -6.04 -23.77 26.44
N GLY A 308 -5.17 -24.73 26.16
CA GLY A 308 -4.27 -25.33 27.14
C GLY A 308 -2.81 -24.91 26.96
N PRO A 309 -1.85 -25.67 27.52
CA PRO A 309 -0.44 -25.36 27.37
C PRO A 309 0.00 -25.55 25.91
N THR A 310 0.86 -24.65 25.42
CA THR A 310 1.38 -24.68 24.04
C THR A 310 2.90 -24.85 24.05
N GLY A 311 3.67 -23.79 23.78
CA GLY A 311 5.12 -23.86 23.81
C GLY A 311 5.65 -24.12 25.22
N ILE A 312 6.66 -24.99 25.29
CA ILE A 312 7.35 -25.38 26.52
C ILE A 312 8.85 -25.36 26.31
N ALA A 313 9.60 -25.07 27.38
CA ALA A 313 11.06 -25.16 27.39
C ALA A 313 11.54 -25.61 28.77
N VAL A 314 12.68 -26.31 28.82
CA VAL A 314 13.29 -26.76 30.08
C VAL A 314 14.68 -26.18 30.17
N THR A 315 14.99 -25.53 31.30
CA THR A 315 16.31 -24.98 31.58
C THR A 315 17.31 -26.08 31.98
N ALA A 316 18.60 -25.75 31.97
CA ALA A 316 19.66 -26.68 32.41
C ALA A 316 19.51 -27.16 33.87
N ASN A 317 18.81 -26.41 34.72
CA ASN A 317 18.51 -26.81 36.10
C ASN A 317 17.18 -27.57 36.26
N GLY A 318 16.49 -27.91 35.16
CA GLY A 318 15.27 -28.71 35.17
C GLY A 318 13.97 -27.92 35.43
N THR A 319 13.99 -26.59 35.37
CA THR A 319 12.78 -25.77 35.49
C THR A 319 12.01 -25.78 34.17
N LEU A 320 10.74 -26.18 34.22
CA LEU A 320 9.85 -26.22 33.05
C LEU A 320 9.11 -24.89 32.90
N TYR A 321 9.26 -24.24 31.75
CA TYR A 321 8.49 -23.06 31.35
C TYR A 321 7.34 -23.50 30.44
N VAL A 322 6.15 -22.97 30.68
CA VAL A 322 4.92 -23.35 29.94
C VAL A 322 4.13 -22.11 29.56
N ALA A 323 3.93 -21.90 28.24
CA ALA A 323 3.05 -20.88 27.72
C ALA A 323 1.59 -21.33 27.77
N ILE A 324 0.72 -20.49 28.34
CA ILE A 324 -0.72 -20.72 28.47
C ILE A 324 -1.44 -19.54 27.81
N PRO A 325 -1.70 -19.60 26.49
CA PRO A 325 -2.25 -18.47 25.75
C PRO A 325 -3.57 -17.98 26.32
N GLY A 326 -4.46 -18.90 26.72
CA GLY A 326 -5.79 -18.56 27.23
C GLY A 326 -5.80 -17.83 28.56
N ASP A 327 -4.74 -17.95 29.34
CA ASP A 327 -4.57 -17.22 30.61
C ASP A 327 -3.62 -16.01 30.45
N ASN A 328 -3.18 -15.70 29.23
CA ASN A 328 -2.27 -14.58 28.94
C ASN A 328 -0.97 -14.62 29.78
N ARG A 329 -0.39 -15.82 29.94
CA ARG A 329 0.73 -16.03 30.87
C ARG A 329 1.71 -17.12 30.46
N VAL A 330 2.91 -17.05 31.02
CA VAL A 330 3.89 -18.15 31.03
C VAL A 330 4.20 -18.50 32.48
N LEU A 331 4.22 -19.79 32.83
CA LEU A 331 4.53 -20.28 34.16
C LEU A 331 5.88 -21.00 34.19
N ALA A 332 6.66 -20.82 35.25
CA ALA A 332 7.90 -21.56 35.50
C ALA A 332 7.73 -22.52 36.68
N PHE A 333 7.92 -23.82 36.43
CA PHE A 333 7.76 -24.93 37.37
C PHE A 333 9.13 -25.50 37.75
N PRO A 334 9.63 -25.23 38.95
CA PRO A 334 10.75 -25.99 39.51
C PRO A 334 10.38 -27.47 39.59
N PHE A 335 11.37 -28.34 39.47
CA PHE A 335 11.13 -29.78 39.48
C PHE A 335 10.33 -30.23 40.72
N GLY A 336 9.24 -30.97 40.49
CA GLY A 336 8.39 -31.53 41.55
C GLY A 336 7.56 -30.50 42.33
N SER A 337 7.53 -29.22 41.92
CA SER A 337 6.85 -28.14 42.65
C SER A 337 5.82 -27.41 41.78
N PRO A 338 4.79 -26.78 42.38
CA PRO A 338 3.96 -25.79 41.69
C PRO A 338 4.79 -24.66 41.08
N ALA A 339 4.22 -23.92 40.12
CA ALA A 339 4.92 -22.78 39.54
C ALA A 339 5.26 -21.74 40.61
N ASN A 340 6.49 -21.25 40.58
CA ASN A 340 6.96 -20.21 41.49
C ASN A 340 7.11 -18.83 40.81
N THR A 341 7.01 -18.80 39.47
CA THR A 341 7.06 -17.57 38.67
C THR A 341 5.92 -17.56 37.66
N VAL A 342 5.30 -16.40 37.46
CA VAL A 342 4.34 -16.16 36.38
C VAL A 342 4.67 -14.86 35.63
N PHE A 343 4.91 -14.97 34.33
CA PHE A 343 5.14 -13.86 33.41
C PHE A 343 3.81 -13.42 32.78
N GLY A 344 3.69 -12.14 32.45
CA GLY A 344 2.47 -11.57 31.84
C GLY A 344 1.34 -11.28 32.82
N GLN A 345 1.41 -11.80 34.04
CA GLN A 345 0.37 -11.68 35.07
C GLN A 345 0.94 -11.19 36.40
N ALA A 346 0.15 -10.43 37.17
CA ALA A 346 0.55 -9.89 38.47
C ALA A 346 0.62 -11.01 39.52
N THR A 347 -0.34 -11.93 39.46
CA THR A 347 -0.49 -13.06 40.39
C THR A 347 -0.79 -14.35 39.62
N PHE A 348 -0.79 -15.50 40.31
CA PHE A 348 -1.19 -16.77 39.72
C PHE A 348 -2.70 -16.92 39.50
N THR A 349 -3.52 -16.00 40.03
CA THR A 349 -4.99 -16.03 39.97
C THR A 349 -5.58 -15.03 38.99
N THR A 350 -4.74 -14.29 38.27
CA THR A 350 -5.14 -13.34 37.23
C THR A 350 -4.82 -13.87 35.83
N ALA A 351 -5.64 -13.50 34.85
CA ALA A 351 -5.49 -13.87 33.44
C ALA A 351 -5.79 -12.69 32.49
N THR A 352 -5.72 -11.45 32.99
CA THR A 352 -6.09 -10.26 32.23
C THR A 352 -5.01 -9.97 31.19
N PRO A 353 -5.35 -9.86 29.89
CA PRO A 353 -4.40 -9.44 28.87
C PRO A 353 -3.68 -8.16 29.27
N ASN A 354 -2.36 -8.11 29.07
CA ASN A 354 -1.53 -6.92 29.27
C ASN A 354 -1.55 -6.26 30.66
N LEU A 355 -2.09 -6.92 31.70
CA LEU A 355 -2.18 -6.39 33.07
C LEU A 355 -2.97 -5.08 33.20
N SER A 356 -3.80 -4.77 32.23
CA SER A 356 -4.40 -3.44 32.14
C SER A 356 -5.89 -3.51 31.80
N THR A 357 -6.63 -2.53 32.30
CA THR A 357 -8.02 -2.29 31.90
C THR A 357 -8.13 -1.72 30.50
N GLN A 358 -7.01 -1.31 29.89
CA GLN A 358 -6.89 -0.98 28.48
C GLN A 358 -5.98 -2.03 27.82
N PRO A 359 -6.26 -2.46 26.58
CA PRO A 359 -5.49 -3.50 25.91
C PRO A 359 -4.07 -3.08 25.48
N ARG A 360 -3.52 -1.97 26.01
CA ARG A 360 -2.15 -1.49 25.74
C ARG A 360 -1.11 -2.43 26.34
N ALA A 361 -0.05 -2.72 25.60
CA ALA A 361 1.04 -3.57 26.07
C ALA A 361 1.97 -2.86 27.07
N SER A 362 2.81 -3.64 27.76
CA SER A 362 3.88 -3.15 28.63
C SER A 362 5.02 -4.16 28.70
N GLN A 363 6.14 -3.82 29.36
CA GLN A 363 7.25 -4.76 29.58
C GLN A 363 6.91 -5.94 30.51
N ASN A 364 5.78 -5.88 31.23
CA ASN A 364 5.35 -6.89 32.20
C ASN A 364 4.15 -7.71 31.72
N GLY A 365 3.37 -7.16 30.78
CA GLY A 365 2.13 -7.74 30.29
C GLY A 365 2.36 -8.61 29.06
N LEU A 366 1.57 -9.68 28.96
CA LEU A 366 1.49 -10.55 27.78
C LEU A 366 0.04 -10.63 27.31
N TRP A 367 -0.16 -10.95 26.03
CA TRP A 367 -1.45 -11.24 25.44
C TRP A 367 -1.33 -12.45 24.52
N SER A 368 -1.96 -13.55 24.95
CA SER A 368 -1.97 -14.84 24.25
C SER A 368 -0.57 -15.37 23.89
N PRO A 369 0.39 -15.45 24.82
CA PRO A 369 1.74 -15.92 24.50
C PRO A 369 1.72 -17.40 24.08
N THR A 370 2.42 -17.75 22.99
CA THR A 370 2.34 -19.08 22.35
C THR A 370 3.59 -19.94 22.48
N SER A 371 4.75 -19.31 22.65
CA SER A 371 6.03 -20.01 22.72
C SER A 371 6.94 -19.39 23.77
N VAL A 372 7.78 -20.24 24.35
CA VAL A 372 8.87 -19.85 25.25
C VAL A 372 10.10 -20.67 24.87
N ALA A 373 11.24 -20.01 24.72
CA ALA A 373 12.57 -20.62 24.60
C ALA A 373 13.45 -20.11 25.74
N VAL A 374 14.44 -20.89 26.16
CA VAL A 374 15.38 -20.51 27.22
C VAL A 374 16.82 -20.71 26.77
N ASP A 375 17.69 -19.75 27.05
CA ASP A 375 19.13 -19.88 26.78
C ASP A 375 19.89 -20.54 27.95
N GLY A 376 21.19 -20.80 27.75
CA GLY A 376 22.05 -21.39 28.78
C GLY A 376 22.21 -20.57 30.05
N ASN A 377 21.89 -19.26 30.01
CA ASN A 377 21.91 -18.36 31.15
C ASN A 377 20.56 -18.33 31.89
N GLY A 378 19.54 -19.04 31.39
CA GLY A 378 18.20 -19.06 31.95
C GLY A 378 17.34 -17.86 31.58
N ASN A 379 17.71 -17.11 30.54
CA ASN A 379 16.85 -16.04 30.02
C ASN A 379 15.69 -16.65 29.22
N ALA A 380 14.48 -16.17 29.45
CA ALA A 380 13.28 -16.65 28.76
C ALA A 380 12.89 -15.70 27.62
N TYR A 381 12.76 -16.24 26.41
CA TYR A 381 12.33 -15.54 25.21
C TYR A 381 10.91 -15.98 24.88
N ILE A 382 9.95 -15.07 24.95
CA ILE A 382 8.51 -15.37 24.89
C ILE A 382 7.91 -14.72 23.65
N ALA A 383 7.27 -15.53 22.81
CA ALA A 383 6.44 -15.04 21.72
C ALA A 383 5.11 -14.53 22.28
N ASP A 384 4.93 -13.21 22.22
CA ASP A 384 3.77 -12.49 22.73
C ASP A 384 2.83 -12.18 21.56
N LEU A 385 2.14 -13.24 21.10
CA LEU A 385 1.51 -13.31 19.78
C LEU A 385 0.56 -12.14 19.49
N SER A 386 -0.38 -11.86 20.40
CA SER A 386 -1.39 -10.82 20.14
C SER A 386 -0.85 -9.40 20.29
N ASN A 387 0.33 -9.24 20.88
CA ASN A 387 1.06 -7.97 20.89
C ASN A 387 2.11 -7.86 19.79
N ASN A 388 2.18 -8.81 18.84
CA ASN A 388 3.04 -8.74 17.66
C ASN A 388 4.53 -8.50 18.00
N ARG A 389 5.03 -9.20 19.03
CA ARG A 389 6.41 -9.03 19.50
C ARG A 389 6.98 -10.29 20.16
N VAL A 390 8.29 -10.31 20.35
CA VAL A 390 8.99 -11.29 21.21
C VAL A 390 9.68 -10.52 22.33
N LEU A 391 9.58 -11.02 23.57
CA LEU A 391 10.17 -10.40 24.75
C LEU A 391 11.21 -11.32 25.38
N MET A 392 12.32 -10.76 25.87
CA MET A 392 13.30 -11.48 26.68
C MET A 392 13.21 -11.06 28.15
N TYR A 393 13.23 -12.03 29.05
CA TYR A 393 13.24 -11.85 30.50
C TYR A 393 14.50 -12.48 31.10
N THR A 394 15.27 -11.70 31.86
CA THR A 394 16.54 -12.15 32.44
C THR A 394 16.36 -12.73 33.85
N GLY A 395 16.91 -13.91 34.11
CA GLY A 395 17.11 -14.43 35.48
C GLY A 395 15.85 -14.48 36.37
N GLY A 396 14.70 -14.86 35.82
CA GLY A 396 13.43 -14.92 36.57
C GLY A 396 12.77 -13.56 36.84
N SER A 397 13.33 -12.45 36.32
CA SER A 397 12.68 -11.13 36.30
C SER A 397 11.31 -11.22 35.63
N ARG A 398 10.30 -10.53 36.19
CA ARG A 398 8.95 -10.42 35.60
C ARG A 398 8.80 -9.21 34.68
N SER A 399 9.89 -8.49 34.44
CA SER A 399 9.99 -7.38 33.48
C SER A 399 10.94 -7.73 32.35
N ALA A 400 10.47 -7.58 31.12
CA ALA A 400 11.26 -7.82 29.93
C ALA A 400 12.37 -6.77 29.79
N THR A 401 13.53 -7.20 29.29
CA THR A 401 14.73 -6.37 29.08
C THR A 401 14.99 -6.08 27.61
N LYS A 402 14.43 -6.87 26.69
CA LYS A 402 14.51 -6.68 25.24
C LYS A 402 13.18 -6.99 24.56
N VAL A 403 12.95 -6.36 23.41
CA VAL A 403 11.77 -6.56 22.56
C VAL A 403 12.19 -6.61 21.09
N TRP A 404 11.71 -7.64 20.37
CA TRP A 404 11.83 -7.75 18.91
C TRP A 404 10.47 -7.52 18.26
N GLY A 405 10.47 -7.00 17.03
CA GLY A 405 9.26 -6.74 16.25
C GLY A 405 8.58 -5.39 16.50
N GLN A 406 9.00 -4.66 17.54
CA GLN A 406 8.44 -3.37 17.97
C GLN A 406 9.58 -2.41 18.37
N LEU A 407 9.31 -1.11 18.39
CA LEU A 407 10.28 -0.08 18.80
C LEU A 407 10.35 0.16 20.30
N ASP A 408 9.39 -0.37 21.04
CA ASP A 408 9.25 -0.15 22.47
C ASP A 408 8.37 -1.26 23.09
N PHE A 409 8.17 -1.20 24.39
CA PHE A 409 7.39 -2.18 25.13
C PHE A 409 5.88 -1.89 25.19
N ILE A 410 5.39 -0.83 24.56
CA ILE A 410 3.99 -0.37 24.66
C ILE A 410 3.24 -0.57 23.34
N SER A 411 3.95 -0.45 22.22
CA SER A 411 3.49 -0.73 20.86
C SER A 411 3.14 -2.21 20.70
N ASN A 412 2.00 -2.48 20.07
CA ASN A 412 1.49 -3.85 19.92
C ASN A 412 0.72 -4.09 18.61
N GLY A 413 0.83 -3.15 17.67
CA GLY A 413 0.18 -3.22 16.37
C GLY A 413 0.68 -4.36 15.49
N LYS A 414 -0.14 -4.79 14.53
CA LYS A 414 0.25 -5.75 13.49
C LYS A 414 1.23 -5.08 12.54
N ASN A 415 2.42 -5.65 12.40
CA ASN A 415 3.56 -4.91 11.90
C ASN A 415 3.76 -3.60 12.69
N ARG A 416 4.70 -2.75 12.29
CA ARG A 416 4.95 -1.49 12.99
C ARG A 416 3.99 -0.45 12.48
N ILE A 417 3.04 -0.10 13.32
CA ILE A 417 2.07 0.96 13.05
C ILE A 417 2.75 2.31 13.27
N LYS A 418 2.67 3.17 12.27
CA LYS A 418 3.31 4.48 12.24
C LYS A 418 2.27 5.55 11.97
N ALA A 419 2.63 6.80 12.24
CA ALA A 419 1.84 7.95 11.77
C ALA A 419 1.81 8.04 10.24
N THR A 420 2.75 7.39 9.55
CA THR A 420 2.86 7.36 8.09
C THR A 420 2.15 6.18 7.44
N SER A 421 1.70 5.18 8.21
CA SER A 421 1.13 3.94 7.66
C SER A 421 -0.39 3.97 7.65
N VAL A 422 -0.99 3.56 6.53
CA VAL A 422 -2.45 3.34 6.39
C VAL A 422 -2.69 1.87 6.07
N ASN A 423 -3.85 1.33 6.43
CA ASN A 423 -4.28 -0.04 6.16
C ASN A 423 -5.77 -0.06 5.82
N LEU A 424 -6.06 -0.47 4.58
CA LEU A 424 -7.39 -0.41 4.00
C LEU A 424 -7.98 1.02 4.04
N ALA A 425 -7.35 1.93 3.30
CA ALA A 425 -7.78 3.32 3.14
C ALA A 425 -9.16 3.41 2.46
N PHE A 426 -10.23 3.36 3.26
CA PHE A 426 -11.59 3.17 2.73
C PHE A 426 -12.24 4.45 2.23
N SER A 427 -12.01 5.60 2.86
CA SER A 427 -12.62 6.87 2.54
C SER A 427 -11.68 8.03 2.89
N MET A 428 -11.84 9.13 2.16
CA MET A 428 -11.10 10.37 2.34
C MET A 428 -12.07 11.55 2.33
N ALA A 429 -11.76 12.59 3.12
CA ALA A 429 -12.51 13.84 3.12
C ALA A 429 -11.58 15.02 3.40
N VAL A 430 -11.78 16.16 2.74
CA VAL A 430 -11.01 17.38 2.97
C VAL A 430 -11.91 18.48 3.54
N ASP A 431 -11.53 19.05 4.68
CA ASP A 431 -12.25 20.17 5.28
C ASP A 431 -11.84 21.50 4.65
N TYR A 432 -12.76 22.07 3.88
CA TYR A 432 -12.61 23.37 3.22
C TYR A 432 -13.22 24.54 4.01
N SER A 433 -13.79 24.31 5.19
CA SER A 433 -14.47 25.34 5.98
C SER A 433 -13.53 26.49 6.38
N LYS A 434 -12.26 26.17 6.68
CA LYS A 434 -11.24 27.15 7.06
C LYS A 434 -9.84 26.58 6.86
N ALA A 435 -8.97 27.37 6.21
CA ALA A 435 -7.57 27.03 6.01
C ALA A 435 -6.75 27.03 7.33
N PRO A 436 -5.68 26.21 7.46
CA PRO A 436 -5.23 25.19 6.49
C PRO A 436 -6.28 24.08 6.31
N TYR A 437 -6.34 23.46 5.12
CA TYR A 437 -7.40 22.52 4.73
C TYR A 437 -7.05 21.09 5.15
N PRO A 438 -7.63 20.55 6.24
CA PRO A 438 -7.26 19.24 6.75
C PRO A 438 -7.76 18.10 5.87
N LEU A 439 -6.95 17.07 5.69
CA LEU A 439 -7.33 15.81 5.06
C LEU A 439 -7.54 14.73 6.13
N TYR A 440 -8.70 14.08 6.07
CA TYR A 440 -9.06 12.93 6.89
C TYR A 440 -9.00 11.67 6.03
N VAL A 441 -8.37 10.62 6.55
CA VAL A 441 -8.30 9.30 5.89
C VAL A 441 -8.71 8.23 6.88
N SER A 442 -9.68 7.40 6.50
CA SER A 442 -10.06 6.26 7.31
C SER A 442 -8.97 5.20 7.21
N ASP A 443 -8.35 4.86 8.32
CA ASP A 443 -7.36 3.81 8.42
C ASP A 443 -8.04 2.57 9.05
N THR A 444 -8.93 2.00 8.25
CA THR A 444 -10.02 1.11 8.67
C THR A 444 -9.51 -0.05 9.52
N ASN A 445 -8.55 -0.81 9.01
CA ASN A 445 -8.06 -2.01 9.68
C ASN A 445 -7.22 -1.68 10.92
N ASN A 446 -6.75 -0.44 11.04
CA ASN A 446 -6.10 0.07 12.24
C ASN A 446 -7.06 0.78 13.20
N ASN A 447 -8.37 0.69 12.97
CA ASN A 447 -9.40 1.19 13.88
C ASN A 447 -9.28 2.68 14.20
N ARG A 448 -8.86 3.49 13.22
CA ARG A 448 -8.59 4.92 13.41
C ARG A 448 -8.90 5.76 12.19
N VAL A 449 -9.04 7.06 12.40
CA VAL A 449 -9.03 8.06 11.32
C VAL A 449 -7.79 8.92 11.51
N LEU A 450 -6.97 9.01 10.48
CA LEU A 450 -5.76 9.83 10.46
C LEU A 450 -6.06 11.21 9.87
N ILE A 451 -5.42 12.24 10.41
CA ILE A 451 -5.63 13.63 10.00
C ILE A 451 -4.30 14.28 9.67
N TRP A 452 -4.19 14.83 8.47
CA TRP A 452 -3.16 15.80 8.10
C TRP A 452 -3.77 17.19 8.17
N ARG A 453 -3.17 18.10 8.94
CA ARG A 453 -3.74 19.44 9.19
C ARG A 453 -3.74 20.31 7.93
N ASP A 454 -2.85 20.03 6.98
CA ASP A 454 -2.76 20.77 5.73
C ASP A 454 -2.51 19.84 4.53
N SER A 455 -3.59 19.56 3.80
CA SER A 455 -3.55 18.79 2.55
C SER A 455 -2.69 19.43 1.45
N THR A 456 -2.40 20.74 1.53
CA THR A 456 -1.61 21.44 0.51
C THR A 456 -0.11 21.20 0.63
N GLN A 457 0.38 20.92 1.85
CA GLN A 457 1.80 20.67 2.12
C GLN A 457 2.19 19.19 2.06
N PHE A 458 1.25 18.30 1.75
CA PHE A 458 1.50 16.86 1.78
C PHE A 458 2.61 16.44 0.78
N VAL A 459 3.58 15.68 1.26
CA VAL A 459 4.57 14.98 0.42
C VAL A 459 4.51 13.47 0.72
N THR A 460 4.89 12.65 -0.25
CA THR A 460 4.94 11.20 -0.08
C THR A 460 5.71 10.83 1.20
N GLY A 461 5.13 9.97 2.03
CA GLY A 461 5.71 9.55 3.32
C GLY A 461 5.48 10.52 4.50
N ALA A 462 4.75 11.62 4.34
CA ALA A 462 4.46 12.53 5.44
C ALA A 462 3.60 11.88 6.55
N PRO A 463 3.97 12.02 7.83
CA PRO A 463 3.19 11.49 8.95
C PRO A 463 1.88 12.27 9.13
N ALA A 464 0.83 11.58 9.59
CA ALA A 464 -0.37 12.24 10.08
C ALA A 464 -0.09 13.02 11.37
N ASP A 465 -0.83 14.11 11.57
CA ASP A 465 -0.69 15.02 12.71
C ASP A 465 -1.59 14.63 13.90
N LEU A 466 -2.77 14.09 13.61
CA LEU A 466 -3.76 13.72 14.63
C LEU A 466 -4.43 12.38 14.30
N VAL A 467 -5.14 11.85 15.30
CA VAL A 467 -5.85 10.59 15.22
C VAL A 467 -7.18 10.64 15.98
N ILE A 468 -8.22 10.07 15.36
CA ILE A 468 -9.51 9.78 16.01
C ILE A 468 -9.60 8.28 16.25
N GLY A 469 -10.24 7.86 17.34
CA GLY A 469 -10.48 6.44 17.64
C GLY A 469 -9.35 5.74 18.39
N GLN A 470 -8.11 6.24 18.28
CA GLN A 470 -6.93 5.73 19.01
C GLN A 470 -6.23 6.79 19.86
N PRO A 471 -5.70 6.43 21.03
CA PRO A 471 -5.14 7.41 21.96
C PRO A 471 -3.82 8.04 21.50
N ASP A 472 -3.17 7.47 20.48
CA ASP A 472 -1.94 7.96 19.85
C ASP A 472 -1.83 7.43 18.41
N LEU A 473 -0.84 7.92 17.67
CA LEU A 473 -0.60 7.61 16.25
C LEU A 473 0.05 6.23 16.01
N VAL A 474 0.25 5.42 17.04
CA VAL A 474 0.91 4.10 16.93
C VAL A 474 0.06 2.95 17.48
N THR A 475 -1.05 3.26 18.15
CA THR A 475 -2.05 2.28 18.58
C THR A 475 -3.12 2.07 17.51
N ALA A 476 -3.67 0.86 17.44
CA ALA A 476 -4.66 0.47 16.43
C ALA A 476 -5.67 -0.59 16.91
N ILE A 477 -5.96 -0.60 18.20
CA ILE A 477 -6.76 -1.64 18.82
C ILE A 477 -8.25 -1.26 18.69
N PRO A 478 -9.14 -2.13 18.22
CA PRO A 478 -10.56 -1.80 18.16
C PRO A 478 -11.07 -1.54 19.58
N ASN A 479 -11.87 -0.47 19.74
CA ASN A 479 -12.48 -0.12 21.02
C ASN A 479 -11.47 -0.05 22.20
N VAL A 480 -10.31 0.56 21.94
CA VAL A 480 -9.12 0.60 22.80
C VAL A 480 -9.32 1.14 24.22
N ASP A 481 -10.40 1.85 24.51
CA ASP A 481 -10.56 2.53 25.79
C ASP A 481 -10.88 1.55 26.96
N ASN A 482 -11.18 0.28 26.67
CA ASN A 482 -11.40 -0.76 27.68
C ASN A 482 -10.96 -2.16 27.21
N SER A 483 -10.67 -3.05 28.16
CA SER A 483 -10.17 -4.41 27.91
C SER A 483 -11.21 -5.36 27.32
N ALA A 484 -12.50 -5.06 27.50
CA ALA A 484 -13.60 -5.79 26.87
C ALA A 484 -13.77 -5.43 25.38
N GLN A 485 -13.07 -4.39 24.91
CA GLN A 485 -13.17 -3.85 23.55
C GLN A 485 -14.63 -3.53 23.15
N THR A 486 -15.40 -3.01 24.11
CA THR A 486 -16.74 -2.47 23.85
C THR A 486 -16.67 -0.98 23.49
N PRO A 487 -17.58 -0.46 22.67
CA PRO A 487 -17.52 0.92 22.22
C PRO A 487 -17.63 1.93 23.38
N THR A 488 -16.89 3.02 23.25
CA THR A 488 -17.02 4.25 24.05
C THR A 488 -17.30 5.43 23.13
N ALA A 489 -17.39 6.65 23.66
CA ALA A 489 -17.47 7.86 22.84
C ALA A 489 -16.22 8.07 21.97
N THR A 490 -15.03 7.79 22.49
CA THR A 490 -13.76 8.13 21.82
C THR A 490 -13.10 6.97 21.07
N SER A 491 -13.65 5.76 21.18
CA SER A 491 -13.10 4.58 20.53
C SER A 491 -13.79 4.29 19.21
N LEU A 492 -13.05 3.71 18.26
CA LEU A 492 -13.57 3.24 16.98
C LEU A 492 -13.26 1.75 16.77
N ALA A 493 -14.04 1.10 15.91
CA ALA A 493 -13.79 -0.24 15.40
C ALA A 493 -14.10 -0.27 13.90
N LEU A 494 -13.07 -0.51 13.09
CA LEU A 494 -13.15 -0.56 11.63
C LEU A 494 -13.82 0.67 10.99
N PRO A 495 -13.42 1.93 11.30
CA PRO A 495 -14.08 3.09 10.74
C PRO A 495 -13.91 3.12 9.20
N LYS A 496 -15.01 3.34 8.48
CA LYS A 496 -15.05 3.36 7.02
C LYS A 496 -15.35 4.78 6.52
N GLY A 497 -16.56 5.00 5.99
CA GLY A 497 -16.99 6.26 5.39
C GLY A 497 -16.72 7.50 6.24
N LEU A 498 -16.21 8.53 5.57
CA LEU A 498 -15.99 9.86 6.11
C LEU A 498 -16.78 10.86 5.28
N ALA A 499 -17.46 11.79 5.94
CA ALA A 499 -18.12 12.90 5.26
C ALA A 499 -18.03 14.17 6.11
N LEU A 500 -17.96 15.32 5.46
CA LEU A 500 -17.88 16.62 6.11
C LEU A 500 -19.10 17.46 5.75
N ASP A 501 -19.59 18.23 6.72
CA ASP A 501 -20.50 19.33 6.43
C ASP A 501 -19.72 20.60 6.03
N SER A 502 -20.44 21.64 5.60
CA SER A 502 -19.86 22.92 5.19
C SER A 502 -19.16 23.69 6.32
N SER A 503 -19.38 23.31 7.58
CA SER A 503 -18.73 23.90 8.76
C SER A 503 -17.47 23.13 9.18
N GLY A 504 -17.11 22.06 8.46
CA GLY A 504 -15.95 21.23 8.75
C GLY A 504 -16.18 20.19 9.84
N ASN A 505 -17.43 19.92 10.21
CA ASN A 505 -17.74 18.84 11.15
C ASN A 505 -17.71 17.49 10.44
N LEU A 506 -17.08 16.51 11.07
CA LEU A 506 -16.79 15.21 10.48
C LEU A 506 -17.78 14.16 10.96
N TYR A 507 -18.44 13.48 10.03
CA TYR A 507 -19.15 12.24 10.27
C TYR A 507 -18.25 11.04 9.96
N VAL A 508 -18.22 10.07 10.86
CA VAL A 508 -17.43 8.84 10.74
C VAL A 508 -18.34 7.64 10.87
N ALA A 509 -18.35 6.77 9.86
CA ALA A 509 -19.03 5.48 9.91
C ALA A 509 -18.17 4.50 10.71
N ASP A 510 -18.52 4.31 11.98
CA ASP A 510 -17.87 3.36 12.89
C ASP A 510 -18.46 1.96 12.64
N PHE A 511 -18.10 1.41 11.48
CA PHE A 511 -18.71 0.21 10.87
C PHE A 511 -18.79 -0.96 11.85
N GLY A 512 -17.72 -1.25 12.58
CA GLY A 512 -17.66 -2.38 13.52
C GLY A 512 -18.56 -2.20 14.75
N ASN A 513 -18.94 -0.96 15.07
CA ASN A 513 -19.81 -0.63 16.19
C ASN A 513 -21.25 -0.29 15.76
N ASN A 514 -21.59 -0.48 14.48
CA ASN A 514 -22.96 -0.29 13.95
C ASN A 514 -23.52 1.12 14.18
N ARG A 515 -22.67 2.16 14.07
CA ARG A 515 -23.05 3.55 14.35
C ARG A 515 -22.33 4.53 13.43
N VAL A 516 -22.85 5.75 13.36
CA VAL A 516 -22.16 6.91 12.81
C VAL A 516 -21.94 7.93 13.91
N LEU A 517 -20.73 8.48 14.01
CA LEU A 517 -20.34 9.49 15.00
C LEU A 517 -20.09 10.83 14.30
N HIS A 518 -20.56 11.91 14.89
CA HIS A 518 -20.29 13.27 14.42
C HIS A 518 -19.33 13.96 15.37
N TYR A 519 -18.32 14.62 14.80
CA TYR A 519 -17.26 15.31 15.49
C TYR A 519 -17.27 16.78 15.11
N PRO A 520 -17.52 17.69 16.07
CA PRO A 520 -17.34 19.12 15.85
C PRO A 520 -15.89 19.39 15.46
N ARG A 521 -15.70 20.00 14.29
CA ARG A 521 -14.41 20.26 13.61
C ARG A 521 -13.15 19.70 14.32
N PRO A 522 -12.77 18.44 14.06
CA PRO A 522 -11.78 17.70 14.84
C PRO A 522 -10.45 18.41 15.08
N VAL A 523 -9.96 19.16 14.10
CA VAL A 523 -8.66 19.85 14.16
C VAL A 523 -8.59 21.00 15.17
N ASP A 524 -9.74 21.52 15.60
CA ASP A 524 -9.86 22.57 16.62
C ASP A 524 -9.88 21.99 18.05
N GLN A 525 -10.06 20.67 18.20
CA GLN A 525 -10.05 19.99 19.50
C GLN A 525 -8.63 19.74 20.02
N GLN A 526 -8.49 19.60 21.35
CA GLN A 526 -7.24 19.25 22.02
C GLN A 526 -7.35 17.90 22.72
N GLY A 527 -6.23 17.19 22.87
CA GLY A 527 -6.20 15.89 23.51
C GLY A 527 -6.96 14.82 22.72
N ARG A 528 -7.75 14.00 23.41
CA ARG A 528 -8.55 12.94 22.79
C ARG A 528 -9.75 13.56 22.07
N ILE A 529 -9.78 13.43 20.73
CA ILE A 529 -10.88 13.95 19.91
C ILE A 529 -12.18 13.23 20.25
N THR A 530 -13.24 13.98 20.57
CA THR A 530 -14.54 13.47 21.03
C THR A 530 -15.66 13.82 20.07
N PRO A 531 -16.59 12.88 19.80
CA PRO A 531 -17.83 13.17 19.10
C PRO A 531 -18.90 13.74 20.05
N ASP A 532 -19.92 14.38 19.49
CA ASP A 532 -21.05 14.94 20.25
C ASP A 532 -22.41 14.32 19.88
N ILE A 533 -22.51 13.66 18.71
CA ILE A 533 -23.72 12.97 18.24
C ILE A 533 -23.40 11.53 17.80
N VAL A 534 -24.35 10.61 18.05
CA VAL A 534 -24.34 9.24 17.53
C VAL A 534 -25.66 8.89 16.82
N LEU A 535 -25.55 8.38 15.59
CA LEU A 535 -26.67 7.89 14.78
C LEU A 535 -26.60 6.36 14.63
N GLY A 536 -27.76 5.73 14.46
CA GLY A 536 -27.87 4.27 14.33
C GLY A 536 -27.78 3.49 15.63
N GLN A 537 -27.52 4.16 16.75
CA GLN A 537 -27.49 3.59 18.10
C GLN A 537 -28.07 4.61 19.09
N PRO A 538 -28.64 4.18 20.23
CA PRO A 538 -29.23 5.09 21.22
C PRO A 538 -28.19 5.92 21.99
N ASN A 539 -26.93 5.47 22.05
CA ASN A 539 -25.86 6.16 22.77
C ASN A 539 -24.46 5.71 22.30
N PHE A 540 -23.41 6.34 22.86
CA PHE A 540 -22.01 6.10 22.53
C PHE A 540 -21.43 4.75 23.01
N THR A 541 -22.19 3.93 23.73
CA THR A 541 -21.67 2.68 24.34
C THR A 541 -22.39 1.43 23.84
N THR A 542 -23.33 1.59 22.91
CA THR A 542 -24.13 0.50 22.34
C THR A 542 -23.70 0.20 20.91
N SER A 543 -23.68 -1.09 20.54
CA SER A 543 -23.39 -1.59 19.18
C SER A 543 -24.34 -2.72 18.76
N SER A 544 -25.64 -2.59 19.09
CA SER A 544 -26.64 -3.65 18.87
C SER A 544 -26.79 -4.02 17.39
N THR A 545 -26.94 -5.31 17.11
CA THR A 545 -27.12 -5.88 15.76
C THR A 545 -28.55 -6.36 15.48
N GLY A 546 -29.41 -6.46 16.50
CA GLY A 546 -30.71 -7.13 16.40
C GLY A 546 -31.92 -6.24 16.10
N SER A 547 -31.74 -4.91 16.04
CA SER A 547 -32.83 -3.95 15.81
C SER A 547 -32.80 -3.43 14.38
N ILE A 548 -33.92 -3.53 13.67
CA ILE A 548 -34.09 -2.97 12.31
C ILE A 548 -35.22 -1.94 12.38
N THR A 549 -34.83 -0.67 12.44
CA THR A 549 -35.71 0.49 12.63
C THR A 549 -35.17 1.70 11.86
N ALA A 550 -35.88 2.84 11.94
CA ALA A 550 -35.40 4.10 11.37
C ALA A 550 -34.20 4.70 12.12
N SER A 551 -33.93 4.28 13.35
CA SER A 551 -32.84 4.80 14.19
C SER A 551 -31.72 3.78 14.43
N SER A 552 -31.73 2.65 13.73
CA SER A 552 -30.71 1.60 13.85
C SER A 552 -29.94 1.39 12.55
N LEU A 553 -28.66 1.07 12.69
CA LEU A 553 -27.74 0.71 11.59
C LEU A 553 -27.11 -0.66 11.88
N LEU A 554 -26.65 -1.33 10.83
CA LEU A 554 -25.86 -2.56 10.88
C LEU A 554 -24.73 -2.47 9.84
N GLY A 555 -23.51 -2.29 10.32
CA GLY A 555 -22.33 -2.12 9.46
C GLY A 555 -22.45 -0.96 8.47
N PRO A 556 -22.66 0.30 8.92
CA PRO A 556 -22.73 1.43 8.00
C PRO A 556 -21.37 1.64 7.31
N SER A 557 -21.32 1.74 5.98
CA SER A 557 -20.05 1.77 5.25
C SER A 557 -19.66 3.12 4.66
N CYS A 558 -20.63 3.94 4.23
CA CYS A 558 -20.40 5.23 3.59
C CYS A 558 -21.44 6.25 4.07
N ILE A 559 -21.08 7.53 4.00
CA ILE A 559 -21.89 8.66 4.43
C ILE A 559 -21.79 9.72 3.34
N ALA A 560 -22.91 10.35 3.00
CA ALA A 560 -22.95 11.57 2.21
C ALA A 560 -23.66 12.67 3.01
N VAL A 561 -23.10 13.87 3.02
CA VAL A 561 -23.75 15.06 3.57
C VAL A 561 -24.21 15.93 2.41
N GLY A 562 -25.50 16.21 2.35
CA GLY A 562 -26.10 16.97 1.26
C GLY A 562 -25.95 18.49 1.43
N PRO A 563 -26.29 19.27 0.39
CA PRO A 563 -26.15 20.72 0.39
C PRO A 563 -26.96 21.45 1.47
N ALA A 564 -28.07 20.85 1.96
CA ALA A 564 -28.85 21.41 3.06
C ALA A 564 -28.41 20.88 4.44
N GLY A 565 -27.38 20.02 4.49
CA GLY A 565 -26.87 19.37 5.70
C GLY A 565 -27.54 18.05 6.05
N GLU A 566 -28.41 17.52 5.20
CA GLU A 566 -28.99 16.19 5.37
C GLU A 566 -27.93 15.09 5.28
N VAL A 567 -28.12 14.01 6.03
CA VAL A 567 -27.11 12.94 6.12
C VAL A 567 -27.69 11.65 5.53
N LEU A 568 -27.04 11.10 4.51
CA LEU A 568 -27.38 9.81 3.93
C LEU A 568 -26.35 8.78 4.32
N ILE A 569 -26.80 7.63 4.81
CA ILE A 569 -25.95 6.56 5.34
C ILE A 569 -26.30 5.27 4.62
N SER A 570 -25.31 4.62 4.01
CA SER A 570 -25.46 3.24 3.57
C SER A 570 -25.46 2.32 4.76
N ASP A 571 -26.60 1.70 5.03
CA ASP A 571 -26.79 0.70 6.08
C ASP A 571 -26.60 -0.69 5.44
N THR A 572 -25.33 -0.98 5.13
CA THR A 572 -24.93 -2.08 4.24
C THR A 572 -25.47 -3.43 4.71
N GLY A 573 -25.38 -3.73 6.01
CA GLY A 573 -25.84 -4.99 6.58
C GLY A 573 -27.35 -5.17 6.50
N ASN A 574 -28.11 -4.08 6.39
CA ASN A 574 -29.56 -4.10 6.22
C ASN A 574 -30.02 -3.83 4.78
N ASN A 575 -29.12 -3.82 3.80
CA ASN A 575 -29.44 -3.70 2.38
C ASN A 575 -30.28 -2.44 2.05
N ARG A 576 -29.91 -1.29 2.61
CA ARG A 576 -30.66 -0.03 2.44
C ARG A 576 -29.78 1.22 2.58
N VAL A 577 -30.30 2.37 2.16
CA VAL A 577 -29.73 3.69 2.46
C VAL A 577 -30.77 4.48 3.26
N LEU A 578 -30.35 5.09 4.37
CA LEU A 578 -31.19 5.91 5.24
C LEU A 578 -30.83 7.38 5.11
N GLN A 579 -31.82 8.26 5.06
CA GLN A 579 -31.65 9.71 5.06
C GLN A 579 -32.16 10.32 6.37
N PHE A 580 -31.35 11.18 6.96
CA PHE A 580 -31.61 11.94 8.18
C PHE A 580 -31.70 13.43 7.85
N LEU A 581 -32.53 14.15 8.61
CA LEU A 581 -32.65 15.60 8.46
C LEU A 581 -31.35 16.32 8.86
N PRO A 582 -31.15 17.58 8.41
CA PRO A 582 -30.03 18.40 8.84
C PRO A 582 -29.95 18.55 10.36
N ASN A 583 -28.72 18.61 10.88
CA ASN A 583 -28.42 18.71 12.31
C ASN A 583 -29.09 17.60 13.15
N PRO A 584 -28.86 16.31 12.81
CA PRO A 584 -29.47 15.21 13.53
C PRO A 584 -28.94 15.16 14.97
N VAL A 585 -29.78 14.72 15.91
CA VAL A 585 -29.38 14.52 17.32
C VAL A 585 -29.07 13.06 17.61
N THR A 586 -28.45 12.78 18.76
CA THR A 586 -28.21 11.41 19.21
C THR A 586 -29.48 10.58 19.20
N GLY A 587 -29.45 9.43 18.53
CA GLY A 587 -30.59 8.53 18.39
C GLY A 587 -31.69 9.01 17.43
N ALA A 588 -31.44 10.02 16.59
CA ALA A 588 -32.39 10.48 15.59
C ALA A 588 -32.89 9.33 14.70
N ALA A 589 -34.15 9.44 14.25
CA ALA A 589 -34.74 8.53 13.29
C ALA A 589 -34.56 9.07 11.86
N ALA A 590 -34.24 8.18 10.93
CA ALA A 590 -34.27 8.47 9.51
C ALA A 590 -35.69 8.82 9.05
N VAL A 591 -35.77 9.74 8.10
CA VAL A 591 -37.06 10.21 7.53
C VAL A 591 -37.40 9.55 6.20
N GLN A 592 -36.42 8.89 5.57
CA GLN A 592 -36.58 8.27 4.27
C GLN A 592 -35.64 7.05 4.15
N VAL A 593 -36.11 6.00 3.46
CA VAL A 593 -35.30 4.82 3.12
C VAL A 593 -35.33 4.52 1.61
N TYR A 594 -34.16 4.20 1.06
CA TYR A 594 -33.96 3.73 -0.30
C TYR A 594 -33.55 2.26 -0.31
N GLY A 595 -33.92 1.53 -1.36
CA GLY A 595 -33.64 0.09 -1.48
C GLY A 595 -34.60 -0.81 -0.70
N GLN A 596 -35.56 -0.24 0.04
CA GLN A 596 -36.57 -0.95 0.84
C GLN A 596 -37.88 -0.16 0.85
N SER A 597 -39.00 -0.85 1.06
CA SER A 597 -40.33 -0.22 1.17
C SER A 597 -40.62 0.39 2.55
N ASN A 598 -39.84 0.05 3.57
CA ASN A 598 -40.00 0.51 4.94
C ASN A 598 -38.69 0.39 5.75
N PHE A 599 -38.68 0.96 6.96
CA PHE A 599 -37.52 1.00 7.85
C PHE A 599 -37.30 -0.28 8.67
N ASN A 600 -38.11 -1.31 8.52
CA ASN A 600 -38.13 -2.48 9.40
C ASN A 600 -37.75 -3.77 8.67
N SER A 601 -37.25 -3.64 7.44
CA SER A 601 -36.78 -4.73 6.58
C SER A 601 -35.27 -4.67 6.39
N SER A 602 -34.63 -5.85 6.45
CA SER A 602 -33.23 -6.07 6.06
C SER A 602 -33.09 -7.06 4.89
N SER A 603 -34.21 -7.54 4.34
CA SER A 603 -34.19 -8.61 3.34
C SER A 603 -33.59 -8.13 2.02
N THR A 604 -32.68 -8.92 1.46
CA THR A 604 -32.37 -8.86 0.04
C THR A 604 -33.57 -9.39 -0.74
N ALA A 605 -34.09 -8.62 -1.71
CA ALA A 605 -35.16 -9.12 -2.57
C ALA A 605 -34.68 -10.35 -3.37
N GLY A 606 -35.58 -11.31 -3.63
CA GLY A 606 -35.27 -12.50 -4.44
C GLY A 606 -34.84 -12.17 -5.88
N ALA A 607 -35.05 -10.94 -6.33
CA ALA A 607 -34.52 -10.38 -7.57
C ALA A 607 -34.12 -8.91 -7.36
N VAL A 608 -33.03 -8.49 -8.00
CA VAL A 608 -32.64 -7.07 -8.03
C VAL A 608 -33.62 -6.27 -8.90
N SER A 609 -33.92 -5.04 -8.49
CA SER A 609 -34.86 -4.14 -9.16
C SER A 609 -34.42 -2.68 -8.97
N PRO A 610 -35.09 -1.68 -9.56
CA PRO A 610 -34.80 -0.27 -9.28
C PRO A 610 -35.15 0.15 -7.83
N GLN A 611 -35.94 -0.63 -7.08
CA GLN A 611 -36.36 -0.33 -5.71
C GLN A 611 -35.58 -1.11 -4.65
N THR A 612 -34.68 -2.01 -5.05
CA THR A 612 -33.99 -2.93 -4.12
C THR A 612 -32.49 -2.73 -4.17
N LEU A 613 -31.84 -2.90 -3.01
CA LEU A 613 -30.39 -2.87 -2.86
C LEU A 613 -29.91 -4.20 -2.30
N SER A 614 -28.63 -4.50 -2.53
CA SER A 614 -27.92 -5.70 -2.10
C SER A 614 -26.50 -5.31 -1.66
N SER A 615 -26.32 -5.20 -0.34
CA SER A 615 -25.09 -4.70 0.28
C SER A 615 -24.62 -3.37 -0.32
N PRO A 616 -25.42 -2.29 -0.24
CA PRO A 616 -25.01 -0.99 -0.74
C PRO A 616 -23.80 -0.48 0.05
N VAL A 617 -22.76 -0.03 -0.65
CA VAL A 617 -21.51 0.41 -0.03
C VAL A 617 -21.34 1.93 -0.13
N GLY A 618 -20.99 2.45 -1.30
CA GLY A 618 -20.78 3.87 -1.55
C GLY A 618 -22.07 4.64 -1.73
N VAL A 619 -22.14 5.84 -1.17
CA VAL A 619 -23.23 6.81 -1.41
C VAL A 619 -22.62 8.18 -1.71
N PHE A 620 -23.15 8.88 -2.70
CA PHE A 620 -22.75 10.24 -3.04
C PHE A 620 -23.98 11.07 -3.38
N LEU A 621 -24.02 12.31 -2.94
CA LEU A 621 -25.10 13.25 -3.24
C LEU A 621 -24.50 14.48 -3.91
N ASP A 622 -24.91 14.75 -5.14
CA ASP A 622 -24.42 15.91 -5.88
C ASP A 622 -25.14 17.22 -5.48
N PRO A 623 -24.65 18.40 -5.89
CA PRO A 623 -25.29 19.68 -5.60
C PRO A 623 -26.72 19.86 -6.17
N ASN A 624 -27.12 19.03 -7.14
CA ASN A 624 -28.47 19.00 -7.70
C ASN A 624 -29.38 17.98 -6.99
N TYR A 625 -28.93 17.45 -5.85
CA TYR A 625 -29.60 16.43 -5.07
C TYR A 625 -29.80 15.11 -5.82
N ASN A 626 -28.93 14.74 -6.77
CA ASN A 626 -28.94 13.39 -7.32
C ASN A 626 -28.15 12.45 -6.41
N LEU A 627 -28.81 11.41 -5.91
CA LEU A 627 -28.21 10.40 -5.04
C LEU A 627 -27.71 9.23 -5.88
N TYR A 628 -26.41 8.96 -5.78
CA TYR A 628 -25.73 7.81 -6.37
C TYR A 628 -25.50 6.75 -5.29
N VAL A 629 -25.92 5.52 -5.54
CA VAL A 629 -25.77 4.39 -4.62
C VAL A 629 -25.05 3.26 -5.32
N VAL A 630 -23.90 2.87 -4.78
CA VAL A 630 -23.16 1.69 -5.24
C VAL A 630 -23.77 0.45 -4.61
N ASP A 631 -24.45 -0.34 -5.43
CA ASP A 631 -25.12 -1.58 -5.05
C ASP A 631 -24.17 -2.76 -5.29
N SER A 632 -23.21 -2.92 -4.37
CA SER A 632 -21.97 -3.65 -4.59
C SER A 632 -22.16 -5.13 -4.87
N ALA A 633 -23.03 -5.82 -4.13
CA ALA A 633 -23.27 -7.25 -4.38
C ALA A 633 -24.09 -7.47 -5.65
N ALA A 634 -24.82 -6.45 -6.12
CA ALA A 634 -25.49 -6.46 -7.42
C ALA A 634 -24.61 -5.94 -8.57
N ASN A 635 -23.34 -5.63 -8.33
CA ASN A 635 -22.37 -5.21 -9.35
C ASN A 635 -22.84 -4.00 -10.19
N ARG A 636 -23.46 -2.99 -9.55
CA ARG A 636 -24.07 -1.85 -10.26
C ARG A 636 -24.04 -0.56 -9.45
N VAL A 637 -24.31 0.55 -10.12
CA VAL A 637 -24.62 1.83 -9.47
C VAL A 637 -26.03 2.27 -9.87
N LEU A 638 -26.82 2.70 -8.89
CA LEU A 638 -28.15 3.25 -9.06
C LEU A 638 -28.15 4.75 -8.79
N VAL A 639 -28.90 5.52 -9.58
CA VAL A 639 -29.07 6.96 -9.37
C VAL A 639 -30.54 7.29 -9.13
N TYR A 640 -30.81 8.00 -8.05
CA TYR A 640 -32.09 8.61 -7.72
C TYR A 640 -32.00 10.10 -8.00
N LEU A 641 -32.75 10.59 -8.98
CA LEU A 641 -32.69 12.00 -9.37
C LEU A 641 -33.45 12.87 -8.39
N ASN A 642 -32.85 14.02 -8.04
CA ASN A 642 -33.42 15.06 -7.18
C ASN A 642 -34.16 14.53 -5.94
N VAL A 643 -33.39 14.11 -4.93
CA VAL A 643 -33.90 13.63 -3.64
C VAL A 643 -34.11 14.74 -2.60
N GLN A 644 -34.19 16.01 -3.03
CA GLN A 644 -34.28 17.15 -2.14
C GLN A 644 -35.54 17.13 -1.26
N SER A 645 -36.67 16.66 -1.81
CA SER A 645 -37.90 16.46 -1.04
C SER A 645 -38.04 15.01 -0.57
N ILE A 646 -38.65 14.79 0.59
CA ILE A 646 -38.97 13.42 1.04
C ILE A 646 -40.02 12.84 0.09
N HIS A 647 -39.63 11.85 -0.71
CA HIS A 647 -40.48 11.26 -1.76
C HIS A 647 -41.29 10.03 -1.30
N GLY A 648 -41.19 9.62 -0.03
CA GLY A 648 -41.82 8.41 0.50
C GLY A 648 -41.01 7.15 0.20
N ASN A 649 -41.13 6.11 1.03
CA ASN A 649 -40.23 4.93 0.99
C ASN A 649 -40.39 4.07 -0.27
N GLY A 650 -39.31 3.40 -0.69
CA GLY A 650 -39.33 2.42 -1.79
C GLY A 650 -39.35 3.03 -3.19
N GLN A 651 -38.87 4.27 -3.35
CA GLN A 651 -38.79 4.91 -4.67
C GLN A 651 -37.89 4.11 -5.64
N PRO A 652 -38.24 4.03 -6.93
CA PRO A 652 -37.34 3.51 -7.97
C PRO A 652 -36.15 4.42 -8.20
N ALA A 653 -34.98 3.82 -8.42
CA ALA A 653 -33.87 4.48 -9.08
C ALA A 653 -34.26 4.84 -10.52
N SER A 654 -33.79 6.01 -10.98
CA SER A 654 -34.06 6.54 -12.32
C SER A 654 -33.03 6.04 -13.35
N ILE A 655 -31.80 5.76 -12.91
CA ILE A 655 -30.69 5.35 -13.79
C ILE A 655 -29.95 4.17 -13.16
N VAL A 656 -29.46 3.26 -14.02
CA VAL A 656 -28.52 2.19 -13.67
C VAL A 656 -27.36 2.18 -14.65
N PHE A 657 -26.14 1.98 -14.12
CA PHE A 657 -24.95 1.75 -14.92
C PHE A 657 -24.03 0.71 -14.26
N GLY A 658 -23.08 0.18 -15.03
CA GLY A 658 -22.33 -1.03 -14.68
C GLY A 658 -23.09 -2.34 -14.92
N GLN A 659 -24.34 -2.25 -15.40
CA GLN A 659 -25.22 -3.36 -15.77
C GLN A 659 -26.04 -3.00 -17.01
N SER A 660 -26.58 -4.02 -17.68
CA SER A 660 -27.43 -3.87 -18.87
C SER A 660 -28.87 -3.48 -18.56
N SER A 661 -29.34 -3.70 -17.33
CA SER A 661 -30.69 -3.34 -16.89
C SER A 661 -30.77 -3.23 -15.36
N PHE A 662 -31.90 -2.71 -14.84
CA PHE A 662 -32.19 -2.71 -13.40
C PHE A 662 -32.45 -4.10 -12.80
N SER A 663 -32.59 -5.13 -13.64
CA SER A 663 -32.80 -6.52 -13.20
C SER A 663 -31.56 -7.40 -13.39
N ALA A 664 -30.47 -6.85 -13.92
CA ALA A 664 -29.19 -7.53 -14.09
C ALA A 664 -28.26 -7.28 -12.89
N SER A 665 -27.48 -8.31 -12.54
CA SER A 665 -26.53 -8.27 -11.41
C SER A 665 -25.23 -9.05 -11.65
N ALA A 666 -24.98 -9.48 -12.88
CA ALA A 666 -23.83 -10.33 -13.19
C ALA A 666 -22.54 -9.50 -13.20
N ALA A 667 -21.49 -10.00 -12.54
CA ALA A 667 -20.19 -9.32 -12.55
C ALA A 667 -19.61 -9.26 -13.97
N GLY A 668 -19.10 -8.09 -14.37
CA GLY A 668 -18.50 -7.85 -15.67
C GLY A 668 -17.10 -7.22 -15.56
N GLY A 669 -16.23 -7.50 -16.53
CA GLY A 669 -14.88 -6.92 -16.63
C GLY A 669 -14.70 -5.95 -17.81
N GLY A 670 -15.72 -5.78 -18.65
CA GLY A 670 -15.70 -4.84 -19.78
C GLY A 670 -15.94 -3.39 -19.37
N PRO A 671 -15.93 -2.44 -20.31
CA PRO A 671 -16.14 -1.00 -20.04
C PRO A 671 -17.58 -0.66 -19.60
N THR A 672 -18.53 -1.58 -19.75
CA THR A 672 -19.94 -1.43 -19.35
C THR A 672 -20.31 -2.21 -18.09
N GLY A 673 -19.40 -3.04 -17.58
CA GLY A 673 -19.66 -3.97 -16.47
C GLY A 673 -18.77 -3.68 -15.26
N LEU A 674 -19.31 -3.88 -14.07
CA LEU A 674 -18.60 -3.78 -12.79
C LEU A 674 -18.50 -5.14 -12.10
N ARG A 675 -17.56 -5.28 -11.17
CA ARG A 675 -17.42 -6.43 -10.26
C ARG A 675 -17.11 -5.90 -8.86
N SER A 676 -18.06 -6.11 -7.95
CA SER A 676 -17.97 -5.64 -6.56
C SER A 676 -17.52 -4.17 -6.47
N PRO A 677 -18.18 -3.23 -7.19
CA PRO A 677 -17.82 -1.82 -7.09
C PRO A 677 -18.04 -1.33 -5.66
N ALA A 678 -17.25 -0.38 -5.17
CA ALA A 678 -17.30 0.01 -3.75
C ALA A 678 -17.72 1.46 -3.51
N GLU A 679 -17.21 2.42 -4.29
CA GLU A 679 -17.48 3.84 -4.10
C GLU A 679 -17.75 4.57 -5.42
N VAL A 680 -18.44 5.71 -5.32
CA VAL A 680 -18.80 6.58 -6.43
C VAL A 680 -18.60 8.04 -6.01
N THR A 681 -18.09 8.86 -6.92
CA THR A 681 -18.01 10.32 -6.76
C THR A 681 -18.24 10.98 -8.11
N VAL A 682 -18.47 12.29 -8.11
CA VAL A 682 -18.62 13.10 -9.33
C VAL A 682 -17.56 14.21 -9.31
N ASP A 683 -16.88 14.44 -10.43
CA ASP A 683 -15.90 15.52 -10.55
C ASP A 683 -16.57 16.88 -10.86
N GLY A 684 -15.79 17.96 -10.86
CA GLY A 684 -16.28 19.30 -11.16
C GLY A 684 -16.83 19.46 -12.59
N ASN A 685 -16.55 18.54 -13.52
CA ASN A 685 -17.12 18.54 -14.88
C ASN A 685 -18.39 17.69 -14.97
N GLY A 686 -18.79 17.03 -13.87
CA GLY A 686 -19.92 16.14 -13.80
C GLY A 686 -19.63 14.70 -14.24
N TYR A 687 -18.37 14.32 -14.52
CA TYR A 687 -18.01 12.94 -14.81
C TYR A 687 -18.18 12.08 -13.56
N ILE A 688 -18.73 10.89 -13.74
CA ILE A 688 -19.02 9.95 -12.66
C ILE A 688 -17.85 8.97 -12.54
N ILE A 689 -17.23 8.89 -11.38
CA ILE A 689 -16.06 8.05 -11.13
C ILE A 689 -16.47 6.93 -10.18
N VAL A 690 -16.20 5.68 -10.56
CA VAL A 690 -16.56 4.49 -9.77
C VAL A 690 -15.33 3.62 -9.52
N SER A 691 -15.17 3.17 -8.28
CA SER A 691 -14.16 2.19 -7.94
C SER A 691 -14.72 0.79 -8.22
N ASP A 692 -14.09 0.09 -9.17
CA ASP A 692 -14.46 -1.25 -9.61
C ASP A 692 -13.51 -2.26 -8.93
N SER A 693 -13.66 -2.36 -7.60
CA SER A 693 -12.68 -2.98 -6.71
C SER A 693 -12.36 -4.42 -7.08
N GLY A 694 -13.38 -5.22 -7.45
CA GLY A 694 -13.19 -6.61 -7.84
C GLY A 694 -12.40 -6.81 -9.13
N ASN A 695 -12.31 -5.78 -9.99
CA ASN A 695 -11.48 -5.78 -11.19
C ASN A 695 -10.17 -4.96 -11.01
N SER A 696 -9.89 -4.45 -9.82
CA SER A 696 -8.67 -3.67 -9.51
C SER A 696 -8.46 -2.44 -10.41
N ARG A 697 -9.55 -1.69 -10.65
CA ARG A 697 -9.53 -0.48 -11.50
C ARG A 697 -10.51 0.58 -11.02
N VAL A 698 -10.34 1.79 -11.52
CA VAL A 698 -11.31 2.89 -11.39
C VAL A 698 -11.82 3.22 -12.79
N LEU A 699 -13.13 3.38 -12.95
CA LEU A 699 -13.77 3.72 -14.23
C LEU A 699 -14.39 5.11 -14.18
N VAL A 700 -14.28 5.84 -15.29
CA VAL A 700 -14.86 7.18 -15.45
C VAL A 700 -15.97 7.12 -16.51
N PHE A 701 -17.19 7.46 -16.11
CA PHE A 701 -18.39 7.48 -16.95
C PHE A 701 -18.78 8.92 -17.33
N PRO A 702 -19.50 9.11 -18.46
CA PRO A 702 -20.00 10.41 -18.88
C PRO A 702 -20.93 11.07 -17.86
N SER A 703 -21.06 12.39 -17.95
CA SER A 703 -21.93 13.19 -17.09
C SER A 703 -23.41 12.93 -17.37
N LEU A 704 -24.25 13.02 -16.33
CA LEU A 704 -25.71 13.02 -16.48
C LEU A 704 -26.20 14.15 -17.41
N LEU A 705 -25.44 15.25 -17.52
CA LEU A 705 -25.73 16.36 -18.44
C LEU A 705 -25.69 15.94 -19.91
N SER A 706 -24.97 14.86 -20.24
CA SER A 706 -24.86 14.33 -21.61
C SER A 706 -25.94 13.28 -21.97
N SER A 707 -27.04 13.21 -21.21
CA SER A 707 -28.13 12.23 -21.39
C SER A 707 -27.66 10.77 -21.32
N LEU A 708 -27.15 10.38 -20.15
CA LEU A 708 -26.61 9.03 -19.90
C LEU A 708 -27.71 7.95 -20.04
N ALA A 709 -27.51 7.00 -20.96
CA ALA A 709 -28.41 5.86 -21.16
C ALA A 709 -27.93 4.60 -20.40
N GLN A 710 -28.83 3.64 -20.20
CA GLN A 710 -28.47 2.33 -19.64
C GLN A 710 -27.42 1.62 -20.53
N GLY A 711 -26.41 1.01 -19.91
CA GLY A 711 -25.33 0.34 -20.62
C GLY A 711 -24.29 1.27 -21.27
N THR A 712 -24.27 2.56 -20.93
CA THR A 712 -23.22 3.48 -21.41
C THR A 712 -21.83 2.99 -20.97
N PRO A 713 -20.85 2.85 -21.88
CA PRO A 713 -19.49 2.46 -21.52
C PRO A 713 -18.76 3.58 -20.77
N ALA A 714 -17.82 3.18 -19.90
CA ALA A 714 -16.82 4.10 -19.36
C ALA A 714 -15.98 4.72 -20.48
N ILE A 715 -15.63 5.99 -20.32
CA ILE A 715 -14.78 6.76 -21.25
C ILE A 715 -13.35 6.22 -21.20
N TYR A 716 -12.84 6.00 -19.99
CA TYR A 716 -11.54 5.39 -19.72
C TYR A 716 -11.51 4.80 -18.30
N GLY A 717 -10.40 4.15 -17.96
CA GLY A 717 -10.15 3.65 -16.62
C GLY A 717 -8.70 3.82 -16.18
N LEU A 718 -8.50 3.82 -14.87
CA LEU A 718 -7.19 3.82 -14.21
C LEU A 718 -6.95 2.47 -13.53
N GLY A 719 -5.69 2.09 -13.35
CA GLY A 719 -5.32 0.84 -12.69
C GLY A 719 -5.20 -0.36 -13.64
N GLY A 720 -5.22 -1.55 -13.05
CA GLY A 720 -4.88 -2.80 -13.71
C GLY A 720 -3.96 -3.65 -12.84
N ASN A 721 -4.22 -4.96 -12.81
CA ASN A 721 -3.50 -5.89 -11.94
C ASN A 721 -2.09 -6.15 -12.47
N ASN A 722 -1.06 -5.91 -11.66
CA ASN A 722 0.30 -6.32 -11.99
C ASN A 722 0.47 -7.80 -11.59
N GLN A 723 0.96 -8.64 -12.50
CA GLN A 723 1.04 -10.09 -12.26
C GLN A 723 2.13 -10.50 -11.24
N ASN A 724 2.97 -9.56 -10.81
CA ASN A 724 4.05 -9.78 -9.86
C ASN A 724 3.69 -9.35 -8.42
N GLY A 725 2.51 -8.78 -8.19
CA GLY A 725 2.08 -8.33 -6.86
C GLY A 725 2.91 -7.19 -6.27
N LEU A 726 3.54 -6.35 -7.09
CA LEU A 726 4.30 -5.15 -6.69
C LEU A 726 3.57 -3.88 -7.12
N ALA A 727 3.30 -2.94 -6.22
CA ALA A 727 2.73 -1.65 -6.62
C ALA A 727 3.62 -0.92 -7.63
N THR A 728 2.98 -0.29 -8.61
CA THR A 728 3.57 0.71 -9.48
C THR A 728 2.79 2.02 -9.36
N PRO A 729 3.30 3.14 -9.88
CA PRO A 729 2.53 4.38 -9.97
C PRO A 729 1.22 4.26 -10.77
N SER A 730 1.10 3.31 -11.70
CA SER A 730 -0.10 3.12 -12.53
C SER A 730 -1.04 2.02 -12.04
N SER A 731 -0.56 1.08 -11.22
CA SER A 731 -1.37 -0.05 -10.78
C SER A 731 -2.21 0.26 -9.54
N LEU A 732 -3.40 -0.29 -9.51
CA LEU A 732 -4.28 -0.32 -8.33
C LEU A 732 -4.60 -1.77 -8.00
N ILE A 733 -4.77 -2.10 -6.73
CA ILE A 733 -5.27 -3.39 -6.26
C ILE A 733 -6.46 -3.14 -5.33
N ALA A 734 -7.62 -3.63 -5.73
CA ALA A 734 -8.88 -3.42 -5.01
C ALA A 734 -9.09 -1.95 -4.56
N PRO A 735 -9.07 -0.96 -5.48
CA PRO A 735 -9.31 0.43 -5.10
C PRO A 735 -10.72 0.55 -4.51
N ILE A 736 -10.88 1.25 -3.39
CA ILE A 736 -12.17 1.49 -2.73
C ILE A 736 -12.41 2.99 -2.65
N GLY A 737 -11.65 3.67 -1.78
CA GLY A 737 -11.77 5.08 -1.48
C GLY A 737 -11.72 5.97 -2.71
N LEU A 738 -12.71 6.83 -2.95
CA LEU A 738 -12.69 7.86 -3.98
C LEU A 738 -13.06 9.20 -3.39
N PHE A 739 -12.19 10.19 -3.59
CA PHE A 739 -12.50 11.59 -3.28
C PHE A 739 -11.95 12.48 -4.40
N VAL A 740 -12.77 13.40 -4.89
CA VAL A 740 -12.33 14.41 -5.85
C VAL A 740 -12.25 15.74 -5.13
N ASP A 741 -11.07 16.35 -5.13
CA ASP A 741 -10.88 17.66 -4.52
C ASP A 741 -11.41 18.80 -5.41
N ARG A 742 -11.42 20.02 -4.87
CA ARG A 742 -11.84 21.25 -5.59
C ARG A 742 -10.98 21.60 -6.83
N LYS A 743 -9.97 20.79 -7.17
CA LYS A 743 -9.08 20.98 -8.33
C LYS A 743 -9.21 19.85 -9.35
N ASN A 744 -10.17 18.94 -9.14
CA ASN A 744 -10.32 17.70 -9.89
C ASN A 744 -9.12 16.74 -9.75
N THR A 745 -8.39 16.81 -8.63
CA THR A 745 -7.48 15.73 -8.24
C THR A 745 -8.31 14.57 -7.69
N LEU A 746 -8.13 13.39 -8.26
CA LEU A 746 -8.73 12.17 -7.75
C LEU A 746 -7.80 11.51 -6.73
N TYR A 747 -8.29 11.36 -5.51
CA TYR A 747 -7.69 10.58 -4.45
C TYR A 747 -8.29 9.19 -4.51
N VAL A 748 -7.44 8.17 -4.57
CA VAL A 748 -7.86 6.76 -4.62
C VAL A 748 -7.26 6.01 -3.44
N GLY A 749 -8.12 5.44 -2.60
CA GLY A 749 -7.75 4.45 -1.60
C GLY A 749 -7.41 3.14 -2.30
N ASP A 750 -6.12 2.92 -2.54
CA ASP A 750 -5.57 1.72 -3.18
C ASP A 750 -5.40 0.63 -2.10
N THR A 751 -6.54 0.06 -1.68
CA THR A 751 -6.63 -0.66 -0.40
C THR A 751 -5.84 -1.96 -0.36
N GLY A 752 -5.68 -2.65 -1.50
CA GLY A 752 -4.82 -3.83 -1.59
C GLY A 752 -3.33 -3.51 -1.42
N ASN A 753 -2.93 -2.31 -1.83
CA ASN A 753 -1.57 -1.80 -1.63
C ASN A 753 -1.44 -0.98 -0.33
N ASN A 754 -2.52 -0.77 0.43
CA ASN A 754 -2.52 -0.04 1.72
C ASN A 754 -1.97 1.40 1.63
N ARG A 755 -2.43 2.15 0.63
CA ARG A 755 -2.05 3.55 0.41
C ARG A 755 -3.22 4.38 -0.12
N VAL A 756 -3.09 5.70 -0.04
CA VAL A 756 -3.92 6.62 -0.84
C VAL A 756 -3.04 7.22 -1.91
N VAL A 757 -3.45 7.15 -3.17
CA VAL A 757 -2.71 7.71 -4.30
C VAL A 757 -3.50 8.80 -5.00
N HIS A 758 -2.81 9.83 -5.49
CA HIS A 758 -3.47 10.96 -6.14
C HIS A 758 -3.20 10.95 -7.64
N PHE A 759 -4.26 11.04 -8.43
CA PHE A 759 -4.21 11.25 -9.87
C PHE A 759 -4.60 12.70 -10.14
N LEU A 760 -3.67 13.45 -10.72
CA LEU A 760 -3.87 14.87 -11.02
C LEU A 760 -4.61 15.02 -12.34
N GLY A 761 -5.16 16.22 -12.60
CA GLY A 761 -5.54 16.58 -13.96
C GLY A 761 -4.35 16.42 -14.92
N PHE A 762 -4.58 15.77 -16.05
CA PHE A 762 -3.51 15.37 -16.96
C PHE A 762 -2.82 16.58 -17.57
N SER A 763 -1.48 16.58 -17.48
CA SER A 763 -0.64 17.51 -18.23
C SER A 763 0.25 16.78 -19.22
N VAL A 764 0.36 17.31 -20.44
CA VAL A 764 1.28 16.81 -21.47
C VAL A 764 2.44 17.78 -21.60
N VAL A 765 3.66 17.25 -21.58
CA VAL A 765 4.85 18.01 -21.95
C VAL A 765 5.22 17.72 -23.38
N SER A 766 5.48 18.78 -24.12
CA SER A 766 5.98 18.74 -25.50
C SER A 766 7.27 19.53 -25.59
N ASN A 767 8.16 19.08 -26.48
CA ASN A 767 9.27 19.89 -26.92
C ASN A 767 8.72 21.18 -27.56
N ALA A 768 9.24 22.36 -27.15
CA ALA A 768 8.72 23.66 -27.58
C ALA A 768 8.79 23.89 -29.10
N ALA A 769 9.61 23.12 -29.83
CA ALA A 769 9.79 23.22 -31.27
C ALA A 769 8.99 22.19 -32.10
N GLY A 770 8.57 21.08 -31.48
CA GLY A 770 7.98 19.94 -32.20
C GLY A 770 6.44 19.94 -32.28
N PHE A 771 5.76 20.59 -31.33
CA PHE A 771 4.30 20.81 -31.27
C PHE A 771 3.37 19.58 -31.41
N GLY A 772 3.89 18.36 -31.55
CA GLY A 772 3.10 17.14 -31.70
C GLY A 772 2.49 16.63 -30.38
N ILE A 773 1.22 16.19 -30.43
CA ILE A 773 0.47 15.55 -29.32
C ILE A 773 0.77 14.05 -29.19
N LEU A 774 1.55 13.46 -30.09
CA LEU A 774 1.90 12.05 -29.99
C LEU A 774 3.03 11.89 -28.98
N ALA A 775 2.71 11.26 -27.86
CA ALA A 775 3.65 10.73 -26.89
C ALA A 775 4.88 10.14 -27.61
N SER A 776 6.08 10.54 -27.17
CA SER A 776 7.41 9.92 -27.42
C SER A 776 8.53 10.83 -27.94
N VAL A 777 8.47 12.16 -27.89
CA VAL A 777 9.69 12.99 -28.08
C VAL A 777 10.27 13.37 -26.72
N PRO A 778 11.40 12.77 -26.28
CA PRO A 778 12.08 13.18 -25.06
C PRO A 778 12.51 14.64 -25.15
N VAL A 779 12.44 15.37 -24.04
CA VAL A 779 13.15 16.65 -23.90
C VAL A 779 14.57 16.39 -23.38
N ALA A 780 15.42 17.42 -23.36
CA ALA A 780 16.76 17.32 -22.79
C ALA A 780 16.94 18.33 -21.63
N PRO A 781 17.88 18.10 -20.70
CA PRO A 781 18.22 19.11 -19.69
C PRO A 781 18.56 20.47 -20.33
N GLY A 782 18.03 21.56 -19.78
CA GLY A 782 18.24 22.93 -20.29
C GLY A 782 17.42 23.30 -21.52
N SER A 783 16.67 22.36 -22.12
CA SER A 783 15.83 22.61 -23.29
C SER A 783 14.57 23.40 -22.96
N LEU A 784 14.03 24.12 -23.96
CA LEU A 784 12.72 24.74 -23.89
C LEU A 784 11.61 23.72 -24.12
N ALA A 785 10.61 23.74 -23.23
CA ALA A 785 9.46 22.85 -23.27
C ALA A 785 8.16 23.61 -23.00
N THR A 786 7.06 23.02 -23.47
CA THR A 786 5.69 23.50 -23.25
C THR A 786 4.92 22.43 -22.52
N LEU A 787 4.34 22.78 -21.38
CA LEU A 787 3.41 21.95 -20.63
C LEU A 787 1.99 22.47 -20.85
N LYS A 788 1.08 21.58 -21.28
CA LYS A 788 -0.35 21.87 -21.42
C LYS A 788 -1.15 21.16 -20.34
N THR A 789 -2.19 21.80 -19.83
CA THR A 789 -3.13 21.24 -18.85
C THR A 789 -4.54 21.24 -19.41
N THR A 790 -5.37 20.31 -18.97
CA THR A 790 -6.82 20.37 -19.23
C THR A 790 -7.41 21.69 -18.71
N PRO A 791 -8.55 22.17 -19.25
CA PRO A 791 -9.24 23.34 -18.70
C PRO A 791 -9.76 22.99 -17.30
N GLN A 792 -9.08 23.44 -16.24
CA GLN A 792 -9.38 22.92 -14.89
C GLN A 792 -10.53 23.64 -14.16
N CYS A 793 -11.10 24.73 -14.69
CA CYS A 793 -11.69 25.74 -13.80
C CYS A 793 -13.05 26.34 -14.21
N LEU A 794 -13.80 25.72 -15.13
CA LEU A 794 -15.09 26.26 -15.58
C LEU A 794 -16.26 26.08 -14.57
N SER A 795 -16.10 25.33 -13.46
CA SER A 795 -17.23 24.99 -12.57
C SER A 795 -17.14 25.42 -11.10
N LEU A 796 -16.04 26.04 -10.63
CA LEU A 796 -15.82 26.28 -9.18
C LEU A 796 -15.55 27.73 -8.75
N GLY A 797 -15.76 28.72 -9.62
CA GLY A 797 -15.71 30.14 -9.22
C GLY A 797 -14.36 30.67 -8.73
N LEU A 798 -13.27 29.91 -8.90
CA LEU A 798 -11.89 30.38 -8.64
C LEU A 798 -11.34 31.13 -9.87
N PRO A 799 -10.61 32.25 -9.70
CA PRO A 799 -10.06 33.03 -10.80
C PRO A 799 -8.83 32.32 -11.38
N CYS A 800 -9.06 31.31 -12.22
CA CYS A 800 -7.99 30.54 -12.86
C CYS A 800 -7.86 30.80 -14.37
N ILE A 801 -8.61 31.77 -14.93
CA ILE A 801 -8.04 32.49 -16.06
C ILE A 801 -6.92 33.33 -15.47
N VAL A 802 -5.73 32.72 -15.36
CA VAL A 802 -4.53 33.52 -15.23
C VAL A 802 -4.55 34.40 -16.49
N PRO A 803 -4.59 35.73 -16.36
CA PRO A 803 -4.38 36.58 -17.51
C PRO A 803 -3.12 36.10 -18.20
N SER A 804 -3.08 36.11 -19.53
CA SER A 804 -1.86 35.73 -20.24
C SER A 804 -0.71 36.61 -19.74
N GLN A 805 0.24 35.99 -19.06
CA GLN A 805 1.34 36.66 -18.41
C GLN A 805 2.62 36.11 -18.99
N ARG A 806 3.35 37.02 -19.63
CA ARG A 806 4.69 36.76 -20.14
C ARG A 806 5.68 37.37 -19.18
N ASN A 807 6.77 36.67 -18.93
CA ASN A 807 7.91 37.29 -18.31
C ASN A 807 8.43 38.44 -19.21
N THR A 808 8.29 39.67 -18.71
CA THR A 808 8.79 40.89 -19.38
C THR A 808 10.13 41.37 -18.79
N SER A 809 10.63 40.71 -17.74
CA SER A 809 11.94 41.03 -17.15
C SER A 809 13.09 40.48 -18.01
N THR A 810 14.25 41.12 -17.92
CA THR A 810 15.51 40.54 -18.41
C THR A 810 15.83 39.25 -17.63
N PRO A 811 16.43 38.23 -18.27
CA PRO A 811 16.89 37.04 -17.58
C PRO A 811 17.72 37.34 -16.31
N PRO A 812 17.70 36.48 -15.29
CA PRO A 812 17.17 35.11 -15.32
C PRO A 812 15.65 35.04 -15.39
N TRP A 813 15.12 34.04 -16.09
CA TRP A 813 13.70 33.71 -16.00
C TRP A 813 13.36 33.27 -14.57
N PRO A 814 12.27 33.78 -13.98
CA PRO A 814 11.89 33.40 -12.64
C PRO A 814 11.37 31.97 -12.63
N THR A 815 11.54 31.26 -11.52
CA THR A 815 10.92 29.95 -11.30
C THR A 815 9.44 30.04 -10.90
N THR A 816 8.93 31.26 -10.73
CA THR A 816 7.54 31.56 -10.40
C THR A 816 7.02 32.66 -11.32
N LEU A 817 5.90 32.42 -12.00
CA LEU A 817 5.22 33.44 -12.80
C LEU A 817 3.72 33.38 -12.54
N SER A 818 3.10 34.51 -12.23
CA SER A 818 1.67 34.58 -11.86
C SER A 818 1.26 33.64 -10.72
N GLY A 819 2.17 33.41 -9.77
CA GLY A 819 1.96 32.49 -8.64
C GLY A 819 2.05 31.01 -9.00
N TRP A 820 2.41 30.64 -10.23
CA TRP A 820 2.57 29.25 -10.67
C TRP A 820 4.05 28.88 -10.76
N GLN A 821 4.36 27.63 -10.41
CA GLN A 821 5.67 27.00 -10.56
C GLN A 821 5.54 25.70 -11.35
N VAL A 822 6.48 25.45 -12.26
CA VAL A 822 6.71 24.12 -12.83
C VAL A 822 7.75 23.41 -11.98
N ILE A 823 7.45 22.20 -11.54
CA ILE A 823 8.33 21.42 -10.65
C ILE A 823 8.58 20.03 -11.23
N VAL A 824 9.85 19.63 -11.29
CA VAL A 824 10.27 18.27 -11.66
C VAL A 824 10.68 17.50 -10.41
N ASN A 825 10.17 16.27 -10.25
CA ASN A 825 10.41 15.40 -9.10
C ASN A 825 10.21 16.10 -7.74
N ASP A 826 9.15 16.91 -7.63
CA ASP A 826 8.76 17.69 -6.44
C ASP A 826 9.77 18.77 -5.95
N THR A 827 11.00 18.79 -6.47
CA THR A 827 12.12 19.54 -5.87
C THR A 827 12.89 20.44 -6.84
N LEU A 828 12.81 20.20 -8.16
CA LEU A 828 13.57 20.93 -9.18
C LEU A 828 12.67 21.95 -9.91
N PRO A 829 12.69 23.24 -9.54
CA PRO A 829 11.83 24.23 -10.17
C PRO A 829 12.35 24.64 -11.55
N GLY A 830 11.47 24.61 -12.55
CA GLY A 830 11.75 25.05 -13.92
C GLY A 830 11.60 26.56 -14.08
N PRO A 831 12.58 27.27 -14.67
CA PRO A 831 12.42 28.68 -15.06
C PRO A 831 11.23 28.86 -16.03
N VAL A 832 10.32 29.78 -15.71
CA VAL A 832 9.05 29.98 -16.42
C VAL A 832 9.09 31.26 -17.25
N TYR A 833 8.72 31.14 -18.53
CA TYR A 833 8.64 32.28 -19.45
C TYR A 833 7.22 32.79 -19.65
N PHE A 834 6.24 31.89 -19.70
CA PHE A 834 4.86 32.24 -20.03
C PHE A 834 3.87 31.33 -19.30
N VAL A 835 2.79 31.92 -18.81
CA VAL A 835 1.62 31.24 -18.25
C VAL A 835 0.36 31.88 -18.83
N GLY A 836 -0.55 31.08 -19.36
CA GLY A 836 -1.85 31.56 -19.85
C GLY A 836 -2.60 30.51 -20.68
N PRO A 837 -3.85 30.78 -21.06
CA PRO A 837 -4.58 29.91 -21.97
C PRO A 837 -4.01 29.97 -23.40
N ASP A 838 -4.06 28.85 -24.11
CA ASP A 838 -3.87 28.81 -25.56
C ASP A 838 -5.12 29.29 -26.31
N ALA A 839 -5.06 29.30 -27.64
CA ALA A 839 -6.16 29.76 -28.50
C ALA A 839 -7.46 28.95 -28.35
N THR A 840 -7.40 27.76 -27.74
CA THR A 840 -8.57 26.88 -27.47
C THR A 840 -9.05 26.96 -26.02
N GLY A 841 -8.40 27.76 -25.16
CA GLY A 841 -8.72 27.88 -23.74
C GLY A 841 -8.06 26.83 -22.84
N VAL A 842 -7.17 26.01 -23.39
CA VAL A 842 -6.37 25.01 -22.66
C VAL A 842 -5.22 25.72 -21.95
N GLY A 843 -4.92 25.37 -20.70
CA GLY A 843 -3.83 26.00 -19.94
C GLY A 843 -2.47 25.67 -20.54
N GLN A 844 -1.60 26.67 -20.68
CA GLN A 844 -0.26 26.54 -21.24
C GLN A 844 0.80 27.17 -20.33
N VAL A 845 1.91 26.45 -20.13
CA VAL A 845 3.10 26.94 -19.46
C VAL A 845 4.34 26.67 -20.31
N ASN A 846 5.08 27.73 -20.67
CA ASN A 846 6.36 27.59 -21.36
C ASN A 846 7.49 27.78 -20.34
N PHE A 847 8.41 26.81 -20.30
CA PHE A 847 9.46 26.77 -19.29
C PHE A 847 10.76 26.19 -19.86
N GLN A 848 11.86 26.41 -19.16
CA GLN A 848 13.11 25.70 -19.39
C GLN A 848 13.14 24.46 -18.50
N VAL A 849 13.43 23.30 -19.09
CA VAL A 849 13.68 22.06 -18.34
C VAL A 849 14.91 22.27 -17.45
N PRO A 850 14.81 22.08 -16.11
CA PRO A 850 15.96 22.27 -15.22
C PRO A 850 17.18 21.47 -15.67
N GLY A 851 18.36 22.08 -15.68
CA GLY A 851 19.60 21.43 -16.11
C GLY A 851 20.00 20.22 -15.24
N ALA A 852 19.54 20.19 -13.99
CA ALA A 852 19.77 19.08 -13.07
C ALA A 852 18.77 17.90 -13.21
N THR A 853 17.86 17.95 -14.19
CA THR A 853 16.86 16.89 -14.37
C THR A 853 17.54 15.57 -14.81
N PRO A 854 17.34 14.45 -14.07
CA PRO A 854 17.91 13.16 -14.45
C PRO A 854 17.40 12.65 -15.79
N SER A 855 18.17 11.80 -16.48
CA SER A 855 17.69 11.08 -17.66
C SER A 855 16.67 9.99 -17.29
N GLY A 856 15.81 9.63 -18.23
CA GLY A 856 14.70 8.69 -18.05
C GLY A 856 13.36 9.38 -17.81
N THR A 857 12.40 8.62 -17.28
CA THR A 857 11.05 9.10 -16.99
C THR A 857 11.02 9.80 -15.63
N ASN A 858 10.75 11.11 -15.64
CA ASN A 858 10.63 11.95 -14.46
C ASN A 858 9.17 12.34 -14.21
N ARG A 859 8.85 12.76 -12.98
CA ARG A 859 7.55 13.36 -12.66
C ARG A 859 7.62 14.87 -12.90
N ILE A 860 6.57 15.44 -13.47
CA ILE A 860 6.44 16.90 -13.63
C ILE A 860 5.06 17.35 -13.16
N GLY A 861 5.01 18.47 -12.46
CA GLY A 861 3.77 19.06 -11.98
C GLY A 861 3.77 20.58 -12.07
N ILE A 862 2.57 21.15 -11.99
CA ILE A 862 2.36 22.56 -11.71
C ILE A 862 1.88 22.68 -10.27
N ARG A 863 2.43 23.64 -9.52
CA ARG A 863 1.93 24.00 -8.20
C ARG A 863 1.81 25.51 -8.02
N THR A 864 1.03 25.93 -7.04
CA THR A 864 1.01 27.30 -6.55
C THR A 864 2.29 27.61 -5.76
N ALA A 865 2.83 28.81 -5.90
CA ALA A 865 4.10 29.19 -5.28
C ALA A 865 3.98 29.54 -3.79
N ASP A 866 2.81 30.00 -3.36
CA ASP A 866 2.50 30.40 -1.99
C ASP A 866 2.12 29.22 -1.11
N THR A 867 1.32 28.28 -1.64
CA THR A 867 0.82 27.11 -0.89
C THR A 867 1.45 25.79 -1.31
N ASN A 868 2.35 25.74 -2.30
CA ASN A 868 2.91 24.49 -2.85
C ASN A 868 1.87 23.47 -3.34
N GLU A 869 0.61 23.89 -3.48
CA GLU A 869 -0.52 23.02 -3.77
C GLU A 869 -0.48 22.64 -5.25
N LEU A 870 -0.46 21.34 -5.54
CA LEU A 870 -0.44 20.84 -6.91
C LEU A 870 -1.75 21.19 -7.63
N LEU A 871 -1.63 21.46 -8.94
CA LEU A 871 -2.73 21.80 -9.83
C LEU A 871 -2.90 20.73 -10.91
N ALA A 872 -1.83 20.36 -11.57
CA ALA A 872 -1.82 19.37 -12.65
C ALA A 872 -0.48 18.65 -12.68
N GLY A 873 -0.43 17.47 -13.31
CA GLY A 873 0.82 16.75 -13.45
C GLY A 873 0.80 15.61 -14.46
N GLY A 874 2.00 15.09 -14.70
CA GLY A 874 2.23 14.05 -15.68
C GLY A 874 3.66 13.54 -15.62
N THR A 875 4.09 12.94 -16.72
CA THR A 875 5.45 12.42 -16.89
C THR A 875 6.26 13.32 -17.83
N LEU A 876 7.54 13.42 -17.55
CA LEU A 876 8.55 14.11 -18.34
C LEU A 876 9.61 13.10 -18.77
N SER A 877 9.61 12.71 -20.04
CA SER A 877 10.68 11.87 -20.59
C SER A 877 11.89 12.73 -20.92
N VAL A 878 13.03 12.43 -20.30
CA VAL A 878 14.27 13.19 -20.46
C VAL A 878 15.35 12.30 -21.05
N GLY A 879 15.80 12.63 -22.25
CA GLY A 879 16.98 12.04 -22.87
C GLY A 879 18.23 12.89 -22.61
N ASN A 880 19.40 12.37 -23.00
CA ASN A 880 20.62 13.19 -23.05
C ASN A 880 20.47 14.33 -24.07
N VAL A 881 19.75 14.05 -25.16
CA VAL A 881 19.39 14.96 -26.24
C VAL A 881 17.94 14.68 -26.68
N GLY A 882 17.32 15.67 -27.30
CA GLY A 882 15.95 15.62 -27.81
C GLY A 882 15.71 16.76 -28.80
N PRO A 883 16.43 16.77 -29.94
CA PRO A 883 16.50 17.94 -30.82
C PRO A 883 15.13 18.31 -31.39
N GLY A 884 14.82 19.60 -31.46
CA GLY A 884 13.60 20.12 -32.08
C GLY A 884 13.87 21.44 -32.79
N LEU A 885 13.43 21.56 -34.05
CA LEU A 885 13.62 22.73 -34.90
C LEU A 885 12.41 23.65 -34.87
N PHE A 886 12.62 24.93 -34.57
CA PHE A 886 11.52 25.89 -34.54
C PHE A 886 11.03 26.21 -35.96
N THR A 887 9.72 26.43 -36.11
CA THR A 887 9.10 26.88 -37.38
C THR A 887 8.55 28.29 -37.26
N ALA A 888 8.45 28.98 -38.40
CA ALA A 888 7.94 30.36 -38.46
C ALA A 888 6.45 30.47 -38.11
N ASN A 889 5.69 29.38 -38.25
CA ASN A 889 4.24 29.30 -38.01
C ASN A 889 3.86 28.67 -36.66
N SER A 890 4.84 28.26 -35.85
CA SER A 890 4.61 27.57 -34.57
C SER A 890 3.79 26.27 -34.69
N GLN A 891 3.92 25.54 -35.80
CA GLN A 891 3.24 24.25 -36.05
C GLN A 891 4.19 23.04 -36.02
N GLY A 892 5.51 23.25 -35.86
CA GLY A 892 6.51 22.18 -35.92
C GLY A 892 6.74 21.60 -37.32
N THR A 893 6.03 22.11 -38.32
CA THR A 893 6.14 21.75 -39.75
C THR A 893 6.10 23.00 -40.64
N GLY A 894 6.63 22.89 -41.86
CA GLY A 894 6.75 24.01 -42.80
C GLY A 894 8.02 24.84 -42.57
N GLN A 895 8.01 26.11 -42.98
CA GLN A 895 9.22 26.96 -43.01
C GLN A 895 9.90 27.03 -41.64
N GLY A 896 11.17 26.61 -41.57
CA GLY A 896 12.01 26.67 -40.39
C GLY A 896 12.36 28.10 -40.01
N SER A 897 12.56 28.32 -38.71
CA SER A 897 13.15 29.53 -38.16
C SER A 897 14.64 29.54 -38.48
N ILE A 898 14.97 30.08 -39.65
CA ILE A 898 16.30 30.04 -40.26
C ILE A 898 16.66 31.44 -40.73
N LEU A 899 17.90 31.86 -40.44
CA LEU A 899 18.49 33.09 -41.00
C LEU A 899 19.51 32.72 -42.08
N ASN A 900 19.54 33.51 -43.14
CA ASN A 900 20.58 33.41 -44.15
C ASN A 900 21.93 33.96 -43.61
N GLN A 901 22.99 33.85 -44.41
CA GLN A 901 24.37 34.17 -44.01
C GLN A 901 24.62 35.59 -43.50
N ASP A 902 23.77 36.54 -43.86
CA ASP A 902 23.83 37.91 -43.33
C ASP A 902 23.43 38.00 -41.84
N GLY A 903 22.91 36.92 -41.25
CA GLY A 903 22.46 36.86 -39.85
C GLY A 903 21.21 37.70 -39.57
N VAL A 904 20.55 38.24 -40.59
CA VAL A 904 19.43 39.18 -40.43
C VAL A 904 18.22 38.79 -41.29
N THR A 905 18.42 38.36 -42.53
CA THR A 905 17.32 37.97 -43.43
C THR A 905 16.79 36.60 -43.07
N VAL A 906 15.46 36.51 -42.95
CA VAL A 906 14.75 35.26 -42.69
C VAL A 906 14.66 34.48 -43.97
N ASN A 907 15.09 33.22 -43.93
CA ASN A 907 15.00 32.32 -45.07
C ASN A 907 13.53 32.10 -45.47
N GLY A 908 13.28 32.05 -46.78
CA GLY A 908 11.97 31.73 -47.35
C GLY A 908 11.98 31.83 -48.88
N PRO A 909 10.87 31.51 -49.56
CA PRO A 909 10.83 31.45 -51.03
C PRO A 909 11.30 32.72 -51.76
N THR A 910 11.16 33.89 -51.13
CA THR A 910 11.59 35.19 -51.66
C THR A 910 13.02 35.59 -51.27
N HIS A 911 13.65 34.83 -50.37
CA HIS A 911 15.00 35.05 -49.84
C HIS A 911 15.72 33.70 -49.69
N ALA A 912 15.83 32.95 -50.81
CA ALA A 912 16.45 31.64 -50.82
C ALA A 912 17.96 31.73 -50.52
N ALA A 913 18.46 30.82 -49.70
CA ALA A 913 19.88 30.74 -49.38
C ALA A 913 20.64 30.08 -50.54
N PRO A 914 21.73 30.69 -51.07
CA PRO A 914 22.52 30.05 -52.11
C PRO A 914 23.28 28.85 -51.55
N ARG A 915 23.45 27.79 -52.34
CA ARG A 915 24.39 26.69 -52.02
C ARG A 915 25.77 27.23 -51.66
N GLY A 916 26.41 26.63 -50.65
CA GLY A 916 27.71 27.07 -50.14
C GLY A 916 27.66 28.18 -49.08
N SER A 917 26.51 28.87 -48.93
CA SER A 917 26.31 29.83 -47.84
C SER A 917 26.11 29.15 -46.49
N VAL A 918 26.41 29.89 -45.42
CA VAL A 918 26.19 29.43 -44.04
C VAL A 918 24.87 29.99 -43.55
N ILE A 919 23.98 29.12 -43.09
CA ILE A 919 22.70 29.52 -42.48
C ILE A 919 22.77 29.33 -40.97
N SER A 920 21.98 30.11 -40.24
CA SER A 920 21.75 29.90 -38.80
C SER A 920 20.37 29.28 -38.60
N VAL A 921 20.34 28.05 -38.09
CA VAL A 921 19.14 27.29 -37.77
C VAL A 921 18.88 27.39 -36.27
N PHE A 922 17.64 27.69 -35.87
CA PHE A 922 17.25 27.81 -34.47
C PHE A 922 16.44 26.61 -33.99
N ALA A 923 16.82 26.08 -32.83
CA ALA A 923 16.33 24.82 -32.30
C ALA A 923 16.33 24.81 -30.76
N THR A 924 15.96 23.68 -30.17
CA THR A 924 16.08 23.35 -28.73
C THR A 924 16.45 21.88 -28.57
N GLY A 925 16.79 21.44 -27.36
CA GLY A 925 16.96 20.01 -27.06
C GLY A 925 18.35 19.44 -27.39
N GLN A 926 19.37 20.28 -27.47
CA GLN A 926 20.76 19.90 -27.67
C GLN A 926 21.40 19.22 -26.45
N GLY A 927 20.74 19.27 -25.29
CA GLY A 927 21.29 18.78 -24.01
C GLY A 927 22.29 19.74 -23.37
N MET A 928 23.22 19.18 -22.61
CA MET A 928 24.23 19.93 -21.85
C MET A 928 25.21 20.68 -22.78
N VAL A 929 25.71 21.83 -22.30
CA VAL A 929 26.69 22.67 -23.00
C VAL A 929 27.94 22.92 -22.17
N ILE A 930 29.04 23.31 -22.83
CA ILE A 930 30.31 23.66 -22.21
C ILE A 930 30.69 25.10 -22.61
N PRO A 931 30.96 25.99 -21.63
CA PRO A 931 30.75 25.80 -20.19
C PRO A 931 29.24 25.68 -19.85
N PRO A 932 28.86 24.99 -18.75
CA PRO A 932 27.47 24.91 -18.31
C PRO A 932 26.87 26.29 -18.04
N VAL A 933 25.59 26.47 -18.40
CA VAL A 933 24.85 27.72 -18.17
C VAL A 933 23.85 27.50 -17.03
N PRO A 934 23.82 28.37 -16.00
CA PRO A 934 22.82 28.29 -14.94
C PRO A 934 21.39 28.39 -15.47
N ASP A 935 20.46 27.67 -14.83
CA ASP A 935 19.05 27.68 -15.20
C ASP A 935 18.47 29.10 -15.21
N GLY A 936 17.64 29.37 -16.20
CA GLY A 936 16.98 30.66 -16.41
C GLY A 936 17.88 31.73 -17.03
N GLN A 937 19.19 31.51 -17.18
CA GLN A 937 20.14 32.50 -17.70
C GLN A 937 20.49 32.25 -19.17
N PRO A 938 20.73 33.30 -19.97
CA PRO A 938 21.34 33.16 -21.28
C PRO A 938 22.85 32.89 -21.13
N PRO A 939 23.50 32.28 -22.13
CA PRO A 939 24.95 32.12 -22.11
C PRO A 939 25.66 33.48 -22.14
N ALA A 940 26.66 33.67 -21.26
CA ALA A 940 27.46 34.90 -21.17
C ALA A 940 28.48 35.07 -22.32
N GLY A 941 28.67 34.04 -23.14
CA GLY A 941 29.59 33.97 -24.27
C GLY A 941 29.25 32.81 -25.19
N LEU A 942 30.15 32.44 -26.11
CA LEU A 942 29.94 31.27 -26.98
C LEU A 942 30.04 29.98 -26.17
N THR A 943 28.90 29.31 -25.98
CA THR A 943 28.87 27.92 -25.49
C THR A 943 28.97 26.94 -26.66
N GLN A 944 29.44 25.73 -26.40
CA GLN A 944 29.39 24.63 -27.35
C GLN A 944 28.50 23.52 -26.79
N THR A 945 27.69 22.91 -27.65
CA THR A 945 27.04 21.64 -27.33
C THR A 945 28.12 20.59 -27.00
N VAL A 946 27.88 19.73 -26.00
CA VAL A 946 28.83 18.66 -25.65
C VAL A 946 29.11 17.74 -26.85
N THR A 947 28.14 17.57 -27.75
CA THR A 947 28.30 16.83 -29.01
C THR A 947 29.04 17.64 -30.08
N VAL A 948 29.97 16.98 -30.78
CA VAL A 948 30.85 17.61 -31.76
C VAL A 948 30.16 17.90 -33.10
N PRO A 949 30.55 18.95 -33.84
CA PRO A 949 29.99 19.22 -35.16
C PRO A 949 30.27 18.10 -36.16
N GLY A 950 29.22 17.56 -36.79
CA GLY A 950 29.35 16.65 -37.92
C GLY A 950 29.44 17.39 -39.25
N SER A 951 30.18 16.84 -40.20
CA SER A 951 30.39 17.44 -41.54
C SER A 951 30.17 16.46 -42.69
N ASP A 952 30.01 15.17 -42.40
CA ASP A 952 29.86 14.12 -43.40
C ASP A 952 29.13 12.90 -42.81
N ALA A 953 28.81 11.91 -43.65
CA ALA A 953 28.11 10.71 -43.23
C ALA A 953 28.86 9.93 -42.13
N GLN A 954 30.20 9.93 -42.12
CA GLN A 954 30.97 9.16 -41.13
C GLN A 954 30.96 9.82 -39.76
N SER A 955 31.21 11.12 -39.69
CA SER A 955 31.09 11.93 -38.47
C SER A 955 29.66 11.93 -37.95
N CYS A 956 28.66 11.90 -38.83
CA CYS A 956 27.26 11.81 -38.46
C CYS A 956 26.78 10.43 -37.99
N LEU A 957 27.53 9.36 -38.27
CA LEU A 957 27.29 8.02 -37.74
C LEU A 957 28.07 7.75 -36.44
N ALA A 958 28.99 8.64 -36.05
CA ALA A 958 29.65 8.56 -34.75
C ALA A 958 28.67 8.92 -33.62
N GLN A 959 28.68 8.16 -32.53
CA GLN A 959 27.98 8.54 -31.30
C GLN A 959 28.59 9.86 -30.81
N ASN A 960 27.76 10.87 -30.56
CA ASN A 960 28.06 12.24 -30.09
C ASN A 960 28.32 13.32 -31.17
N ALA A 961 27.65 13.30 -32.33
CA ALA A 961 27.75 14.38 -33.33
C ALA A 961 26.41 15.10 -33.65
N VAL A 962 26.47 16.41 -33.88
CA VAL A 962 25.34 17.22 -34.39
C VAL A 962 25.37 17.24 -35.91
N CYS A 963 24.29 16.80 -36.55
CA CYS A 963 24.20 16.73 -38.00
C CYS A 963 22.93 17.36 -38.55
N VAL A 964 23.06 18.01 -39.69
CA VAL A 964 21.95 18.69 -40.40
C VAL A 964 21.83 18.12 -41.81
N LEU A 965 20.62 17.70 -42.18
CA LEU A 965 20.36 17.02 -43.44
C LEU A 965 19.41 17.83 -44.29
N PHE A 966 19.70 17.85 -45.59
CA PHE A 966 18.92 18.54 -46.61
C PHE A 966 18.25 17.54 -47.55
N GLY A 967 16.93 17.61 -47.69
CA GLY A 967 16.12 16.76 -48.56
C GLY A 967 15.59 15.47 -47.91
N THR A 968 14.85 14.68 -48.69
CA THR A 968 14.19 13.41 -48.28
C THR A 968 14.74 12.17 -48.99
N GLY A 969 15.77 12.33 -49.84
CA GLY A 969 16.41 11.28 -50.64
C GLY A 969 17.76 10.84 -50.07
N THR A 970 18.78 10.66 -50.94
CA THR A 970 20.17 10.37 -50.50
C THR A 970 20.63 11.42 -49.48
N PRO A 971 21.18 11.03 -48.31
CA PRO A 971 21.55 11.98 -47.26
C PRO A 971 22.54 13.04 -47.75
N VAL A 972 22.15 14.31 -47.72
CA VAL A 972 23.03 15.44 -48.00
C VAL A 972 23.33 16.16 -46.69
N TYR A 973 24.54 15.97 -46.16
CA TYR A 973 24.98 16.49 -44.87
C TYR A 973 25.57 17.89 -45.00
N GLY A 974 25.02 18.83 -44.25
CA GLY A 974 25.61 20.16 -44.09
C GLY A 974 26.87 20.14 -43.23
N GLY A 975 27.83 21.01 -43.55
CA GLY A 975 29.00 21.22 -42.71
C GLY A 975 28.64 22.07 -41.49
N VAL A 976 28.45 21.45 -40.32
CA VAL A 976 28.15 22.19 -39.08
C VAL A 976 29.41 22.94 -38.64
N GLN A 977 29.34 24.27 -38.62
CA GLN A 977 30.45 25.15 -38.24
C GLN A 977 30.36 25.58 -36.77
N PHE A 978 29.14 25.61 -36.21
CA PHE A 978 28.90 25.94 -34.82
C PHE A 978 27.62 25.26 -34.33
N SER A 979 27.64 24.80 -33.09
CA SER A 979 26.47 24.29 -32.37
C SER A 979 26.60 24.68 -30.91
N GLY A 980 25.64 25.44 -30.39
CA GLY A 980 25.61 25.87 -28.99
C GLY A 980 24.44 26.78 -28.68
N LEU A 981 24.26 27.14 -27.41
CA LEU A 981 23.19 28.06 -27.02
C LEU A 981 23.41 29.44 -27.67
N ALA A 982 22.32 30.02 -28.16
CA ALA A 982 22.29 31.33 -28.79
C ALA A 982 22.52 32.43 -27.74
N PRO A 983 23.51 33.32 -27.92
CA PRO A 983 23.75 34.45 -27.02
C PRO A 983 22.51 35.31 -26.77
N GLY A 984 22.26 35.66 -25.50
CA GLY A 984 21.13 36.50 -25.09
C GLY A 984 19.79 35.78 -24.92
N PHE A 985 19.73 34.46 -25.15
CA PHE A 985 18.50 33.67 -25.02
C PHE A 985 18.68 32.46 -24.11
N VAL A 986 17.68 32.23 -23.26
CA VAL A 986 17.62 31.08 -22.35
C VAL A 986 17.20 29.85 -23.16
N GLY A 987 18.00 28.77 -23.11
CA GLY A 987 17.65 27.46 -23.71
C GLY A 987 17.52 27.40 -25.23
N LEU A 988 17.68 28.51 -25.96
CA LEU A 988 17.63 28.55 -27.42
C LEU A 988 18.94 28.02 -28.00
N TRP A 989 18.86 27.01 -28.85
CA TRP A 989 19.99 26.42 -29.57
C TRP A 989 20.15 27.04 -30.95
N GLN A 990 21.38 27.41 -31.30
CA GLN A 990 21.76 27.88 -32.63
C GLN A 990 22.74 26.90 -33.28
N ILE A 991 22.47 26.58 -34.54
CA ILE A 991 23.32 25.74 -35.38
C ILE A 991 23.70 26.57 -36.61
N ASN A 992 24.99 26.84 -36.78
CA ASN A 992 25.48 27.42 -38.03
C ASN A 992 25.95 26.28 -38.94
N VAL A 993 25.33 26.16 -40.11
CA VAL A 993 25.59 25.07 -41.04
C VAL A 993 25.81 25.60 -42.44
N GLN A 994 26.87 25.13 -43.09
CA GLN A 994 27.11 25.41 -44.50
C GLN A 994 26.24 24.51 -45.37
N ILE A 995 25.49 25.12 -46.29
CA ILE A 995 24.69 24.40 -47.28
C ILE A 995 25.63 23.71 -48.27
N PRO A 996 25.54 22.38 -48.44
CA PRO A 996 26.38 21.65 -49.38
C PRO A 996 26.15 22.08 -50.84
N SER A 997 27.20 22.03 -51.66
CA SER A 997 27.11 22.37 -53.09
C SER A 997 26.18 21.45 -53.88
N ASN A 998 25.92 20.25 -53.37
CA ASN A 998 25.00 19.25 -53.93
C ASN A 998 23.62 19.21 -53.24
N ALA A 999 23.30 20.15 -52.35
CA ALA A 999 22.01 20.20 -51.67
C ALA A 999 20.86 20.46 -52.67
N PRO A 1000 19.70 19.79 -52.55
CA PRO A 1000 18.55 20.07 -53.42
C PRO A 1000 18.13 21.56 -53.37
N THR A 1001 17.72 22.12 -54.50
CA THR A 1001 17.23 23.51 -54.62
C THR A 1001 15.71 23.52 -54.69
N GLY A 1002 15.08 24.60 -54.23
CA GLY A 1002 13.64 24.76 -54.29
C GLY A 1002 13.12 25.71 -53.21
N ALA A 1003 11.84 26.06 -53.31
CA ALA A 1003 11.17 26.96 -52.37
C ALA A 1003 10.87 26.33 -51.00
N ALA A 1004 10.91 25.00 -50.88
CA ALA A 1004 10.59 24.26 -49.66
C ALA A 1004 11.38 22.95 -49.59
N VAL A 1005 12.69 23.06 -49.42
CA VAL A 1005 13.62 21.94 -49.21
C VAL A 1005 13.51 21.43 -47.77
N PRO A 1006 13.20 20.14 -47.54
CA PRO A 1006 13.16 19.56 -46.20
C PRO A 1006 14.50 19.66 -45.47
N LEU A 1007 14.46 19.96 -44.18
CA LEU A 1007 15.61 20.04 -43.28
C LEU A 1007 15.27 19.38 -41.95
N HIS A 1008 16.17 18.52 -41.45
CA HIS A 1008 16.08 17.94 -40.11
C HIS A 1008 17.47 17.84 -39.49
N VAL A 1009 17.51 17.85 -38.17
CA VAL A 1009 18.72 17.74 -37.36
C VAL A 1009 18.67 16.45 -36.58
N PHE A 1010 19.80 15.78 -36.37
CA PHE A 1010 19.87 14.67 -35.42
C PHE A 1010 21.11 14.75 -34.55
N ILE A 1011 21.00 14.18 -33.35
CA ILE A 1011 22.09 13.96 -32.40
C ILE A 1011 21.91 12.56 -31.82
N ASP A 1012 22.96 11.74 -31.78
CA ASP A 1012 22.95 10.40 -31.19
C ASP A 1012 21.83 9.49 -31.70
N GLY A 1013 21.55 9.55 -33.00
CA GLY A 1013 20.46 8.81 -33.63
C GLY A 1013 19.05 9.31 -33.28
N SER A 1014 18.91 10.39 -32.50
CA SER A 1014 17.63 11.03 -32.18
C SER A 1014 17.35 12.15 -33.20
N PRO A 1015 16.33 12.01 -34.06
CA PRO A 1015 15.99 13.03 -35.06
C PRO A 1015 15.10 14.14 -34.49
N SER A 1016 15.18 15.33 -35.08
CA SER A 1016 14.24 16.42 -34.89
C SER A 1016 12.98 16.25 -35.74
N ASN A 1017 11.99 17.12 -35.51
CA ASN A 1017 10.94 17.37 -36.50
C ASN A 1017 11.54 17.86 -37.82
N THR A 1018 10.83 17.60 -38.93
CA THR A 1018 11.22 18.06 -40.27
C THR A 1018 10.61 19.43 -40.56
N VAL A 1019 11.45 20.39 -40.90
CA VAL A 1019 11.06 21.74 -41.34
C VAL A 1019 11.44 21.94 -42.81
N THR A 1020 11.06 23.05 -43.42
CA THR A 1020 11.46 23.39 -44.79
C THR A 1020 12.25 24.69 -44.84
N MET A 1021 13.06 24.85 -45.88
CA MET A 1021 13.78 26.08 -46.18
C MET A 1021 13.87 26.31 -47.68
N ALA A 1022 14.14 27.54 -48.12
CA ALA A 1022 14.37 27.85 -49.53
C ALA A 1022 15.86 27.85 -49.86
N ILE A 1023 16.25 27.11 -50.91
CA ILE A 1023 17.65 26.98 -51.37
C ILE A 1023 17.71 27.27 -52.88
N GLN A 1024 18.70 28.05 -53.31
CA GLN A 1024 18.97 28.38 -54.71
C GLN A 1024 20.38 27.99 -55.17
#